data_AF-A0A1V9XAT8-F1
#
_entry.id   AF-A0A1V9XAT8-F1
#
_cell.length_a   1.000
_cell.length_b   1.000
_cell.length_c   1.000
_cell.angle_alpha   90.00
_cell.angle_beta   90.00
_cell.angle_gamma   90.00
#
_symmetry.space_group_name_H-M   'P 1'
#
loop_
_entity.id
_entity.type
_entity.pdbx_description
1 polymer ?
#
loop_
_entity_poly.entity_id
_entity_poly.type
_entity_poly.pdbx_seq_one_letter_code
_entity_poly.pdbx_strand_id
1 'polypeptide(L)'
;MAKRLSLAEGPPAKKVHFEPVQLGAVSTLEEMDMRTLHFQNRKLAQRLEQRHRHEQELRGRIEHLEKRQQSDEGVLTTVNRYWNQLNEDLRILLQRFDAETADETEKENEDAATTSFMATLAQWDKEELEERLGQRVLVSTRAVSKLLQAFDRLMQRNHKIMEALNGKQGTAATLEKSVRALNQELTDENARLQAVITRLSEKDHCAELRHSTLQDRADSLETKNDELLNKVEELEYELHKSWTRSAKLDTSLADCLQRLKAQTMPGDKGGGDLGSKSGGLSVEGRIQELEQLNEEHKMALRTIEQLKMDLQYLPEHVVRETTEYKCLQSQFSVLYNESMQLQTQLEEYRQQLQGARLSHQRTIERMESEELTMQKKLRTEVIRLEDALAQVRKEYEKLRIEFEQNVTATEQAAPLTREMRNLLQTLQAHNRQAKGETARYKRKLKESTIEVARLRAELNSQGHHLVTSSCENLSLGGEPSEATSSGAEQSSSGSTRDGTAPVERQRQHGDDTVEIMLDLEELERDKGKSDAEIIRELRSQLKKAEEDKKELKLLLDTYKQVPKETRDKVALLAAEKRALADVDQIKEQIRKLIEAERKERRKLADEEALRKIRTLEEQVSQLKQSIASQKQEEILQWRITVDPSVFH
;
A
#
# COMPACT_ATOMS: atom_id res chain seq x y z
N MET A 1 -19.17 -19.43 39.82
CA MET A 1 -18.71 -20.63 39.08
C MET A 1 -17.90 -20.18 37.89
N ALA A 2 -16.63 -20.57 37.76
CA ALA A 2 -15.79 -20.15 36.63
C ALA A 2 -15.80 -21.22 35.53
N LYS A 3 -16.29 -20.90 34.33
CA LYS A 3 -16.03 -21.71 33.13
C LYS A 3 -14.64 -21.35 32.61
N ARG A 4 -13.66 -22.23 32.82
CA ARG A 4 -12.42 -22.20 32.01
C ARG A 4 -12.82 -22.42 30.55
N LEU A 5 -12.51 -21.46 29.68
CA LEU A 5 -12.49 -21.70 28.24
C LEU A 5 -11.30 -22.62 27.95
N SER A 6 -11.55 -23.75 27.29
CA SER A 6 -10.50 -24.64 26.83
C SER A 6 -9.72 -23.98 25.70
N LEU A 7 -8.39 -24.11 25.71
CA LEU A 7 -7.60 -23.82 24.51
C LEU A 7 -8.15 -24.65 23.35
N ALA A 8 -8.26 -24.04 22.17
CA ALA A 8 -8.69 -24.75 20.97
C ALA A 8 -7.62 -25.76 20.56
N GLU A 9 -7.87 -27.04 20.80
CA GLU A 9 -7.02 -28.11 20.28
C GLU A 9 -7.00 -28.04 18.74
N GLY A 10 -5.79 -28.04 18.17
CA GLY A 10 -5.62 -28.14 16.72
C GLY A 10 -6.22 -29.45 16.20
N PRO A 11 -6.70 -29.49 14.94
CA PRO A 11 -7.37 -30.67 14.40
C PRO A 11 -6.45 -31.90 14.52
N PRO A 12 -6.93 -33.04 15.06
CA PRO A 12 -6.08 -34.16 15.40
C PRO A 12 -5.39 -34.71 14.15
N ALA A 13 -4.07 -34.89 14.23
CA ALA A 13 -3.25 -35.35 13.12
C ALA A 13 -3.72 -36.74 12.64
N LYS A 14 -4.44 -36.76 11.51
CA LYS A 14 -4.95 -37.97 10.87
C LYS A 14 -3.78 -38.90 10.55
N LYS A 15 -3.61 -39.97 11.34
CA LYS A 15 -2.56 -40.97 11.13
C LYS A 15 -2.81 -41.69 9.80
N VAL A 16 -2.08 -41.29 8.76
CA VAL A 16 -2.23 -41.83 7.41
C VAL A 16 -1.85 -43.31 7.41
N HIS A 17 -2.86 -44.17 7.22
CA HIS A 17 -2.64 -45.59 6.98
C HIS A 17 -2.19 -45.77 5.51
N PHE A 18 -1.07 -46.45 5.30
CA PHE A 18 -0.56 -46.78 3.97
C PHE A 18 -0.68 -48.29 3.79
N GLU A 19 -1.38 -48.72 2.75
CA GLU A 19 -1.67 -50.12 2.45
C GLU A 19 -0.36 -50.93 2.22
N PRO A 20 -0.25 -52.17 2.73
CA PRO A 20 0.94 -53.00 2.54
C PRO A 20 1.05 -53.49 1.08
N VAL A 21 2.11 -53.06 0.38
CA VAL A 21 2.42 -53.56 -0.96
C VAL A 21 3.27 -54.83 -0.85
N GLN A 22 2.78 -55.95 -1.39
CA GLN A 22 3.57 -57.17 -1.51
C GLN A 22 4.65 -56.99 -2.58
N LEU A 23 5.91 -57.21 -2.21
CA LEU A 23 7.00 -57.37 -3.17
C LEU A 23 6.86 -58.76 -3.80
N GLY A 24 6.66 -58.82 -5.13
CA GLY A 24 6.67 -60.08 -5.88
C GLY A 24 8.04 -60.77 -5.83
N ALA A 25 8.14 -61.99 -6.37
CA ALA A 25 9.34 -62.82 -6.32
C ALA A 25 10.63 -62.05 -6.69
N VAL A 26 11.69 -62.31 -5.93
CA VAL A 26 12.99 -61.62 -5.99
C VAL A 26 14.10 -62.65 -6.15
N SER A 27 15.09 -62.37 -7.00
CA SER A 27 16.11 -63.32 -7.43
C SER A 27 17.49 -63.08 -6.79
N THR A 28 17.78 -61.85 -6.37
CA THR A 28 19.04 -61.45 -5.72
C THR A 28 18.80 -60.46 -4.57
N LEU A 29 19.76 -60.31 -3.67
CA LEU A 29 19.68 -59.33 -2.58
C LEU A 29 19.64 -57.88 -3.13
N GLU A 30 20.46 -57.59 -4.14
CA GLU A 30 20.47 -56.29 -4.84
C GLU A 30 19.10 -55.95 -5.45
N GLU A 31 18.39 -56.94 -6.01
CA GLU A 31 17.03 -56.74 -6.52
C GLU A 31 16.03 -56.45 -5.39
N MET A 32 16.21 -57.05 -4.20
CA MET A 32 15.40 -56.76 -3.01
C MET A 32 15.63 -55.32 -2.52
N ASP A 33 16.90 -54.92 -2.40
CA ASP A 33 17.28 -53.61 -1.89
C ASP A 33 16.89 -52.49 -2.87
N MET A 34 17.09 -52.69 -4.18
CA MET A 34 16.62 -51.76 -5.21
C MET A 34 15.10 -51.60 -5.20
N ARG A 35 14.33 -52.70 -5.12
CA ARG A 35 12.86 -52.62 -4.99
C ARG A 35 12.44 -51.94 -3.69
N THR A 36 13.17 -52.16 -2.60
CA THR A 36 12.94 -51.54 -1.30
C THR A 36 13.19 -50.03 -1.32
N LEU A 37 14.30 -49.58 -1.92
CA LEU A 37 14.61 -48.17 -2.12
C LEU A 37 13.58 -47.48 -3.02
N HIS A 38 13.14 -48.11 -4.11
CA HIS A 38 12.06 -47.59 -4.95
C HIS A 38 10.75 -47.43 -4.18
N PHE A 39 10.39 -48.39 -3.32
CA PHE A 39 9.20 -48.29 -2.48
C PHE A 39 9.32 -47.20 -1.40
N GLN A 40 10.48 -47.10 -0.73
CA GLN A 40 10.75 -46.05 0.26
C GLN A 40 10.70 -44.66 -0.38
N ASN A 41 11.34 -44.46 -1.53
CA ASN A 41 11.33 -43.20 -2.26
C ASN A 41 9.91 -42.83 -2.73
N ARG A 42 9.15 -43.77 -3.31
CA ARG A 42 7.73 -43.57 -3.64
C ARG A 42 6.89 -43.17 -2.43
N LYS A 43 7.15 -43.74 -1.25
CA LYS A 43 6.46 -43.40 0.00
C LYS A 43 6.91 -42.05 0.60
N LEU A 44 8.14 -41.61 0.34
CA LEU A 44 8.61 -40.25 0.64
C LEU A 44 7.97 -39.22 -0.29
N ALA A 45 7.90 -39.49 -1.60
CA ALA A 45 7.22 -38.64 -2.57
C ALA A 45 5.74 -38.44 -2.21
N GLN A 46 5.02 -39.51 -1.83
CA GLN A 46 3.63 -39.41 -1.34
C GLN A 46 3.50 -38.55 -0.08
N ARG A 47 4.46 -38.60 0.86
CA ARG A 47 4.48 -37.77 2.07
C ARG A 47 4.79 -36.30 1.77
N LEU A 48 5.68 -36.03 0.81
CA LEU A 48 5.99 -34.69 0.34
C LEU A 48 4.78 -34.07 -0.38
N GLU A 49 4.12 -34.83 -1.25
CA GLU A 49 2.90 -34.39 -1.93
C GLU A 49 1.76 -34.10 -0.93
N GLN A 50 1.56 -34.97 0.07
CA GLN A 50 0.61 -34.73 1.16
C GLN A 50 0.94 -33.47 1.96
N ARG A 51 2.22 -33.24 2.29
CA ARG A 51 2.66 -31.99 2.95
C ARG A 51 2.40 -30.77 2.08
N HIS A 52 2.71 -30.83 0.79
CA HIS A 52 2.54 -29.70 -0.11
C HIS A 52 1.06 -29.35 -0.35
N ARG A 53 0.18 -30.35 -0.44
CA ARG A 53 -1.28 -30.12 -0.45
C ARG A 53 -1.75 -29.43 0.85
N HIS A 54 -1.29 -29.89 2.01
CA HIS A 54 -1.64 -29.26 3.28
C HIS A 54 -1.05 -27.84 3.44
N GLU A 55 0.15 -27.61 2.89
CA GLU A 55 0.76 -26.28 2.80
C GLU A 55 -0.07 -25.35 1.90
N GLN A 56 -0.58 -25.83 0.76
CA GLN A 56 -1.50 -25.08 -0.11
C GLN A 56 -2.84 -24.79 0.60
N GLU A 57 -3.41 -25.74 1.34
CA GLU A 57 -4.60 -25.53 2.19
C GLU A 57 -4.37 -24.41 3.23
N LEU A 58 -3.19 -24.40 3.88
CA LEU A 58 -2.83 -23.38 4.87
C LEU A 58 -2.57 -22.02 4.23
N ARG A 59 -1.85 -21.96 3.09
CA ARG A 59 -1.63 -20.73 2.32
C ARG A 59 -2.94 -20.10 1.86
N GLY A 60 -3.86 -20.89 1.28
CA GLY A 60 -5.19 -20.41 0.89
C GLY A 60 -6.07 -19.97 2.08
N ARG A 61 -5.88 -20.59 3.25
CA ARG A 61 -6.55 -20.15 4.49
C ARG A 61 -5.98 -18.83 5.03
N ILE A 62 -4.67 -18.58 4.89
CA ILE A 62 -4.04 -17.30 5.22
C ILE A 62 -4.58 -16.21 4.29
N GLU A 63 -4.53 -16.42 2.98
CA GLU A 63 -5.05 -15.48 1.96
C GLU A 63 -6.54 -15.13 2.20
N HIS A 64 -7.36 -16.11 2.61
CA HIS A 64 -8.76 -15.87 2.98
C HIS A 64 -8.91 -15.02 4.26
N LEU A 65 -8.06 -15.24 5.27
CA LEU A 65 -8.07 -14.46 6.51
C LEU A 65 -7.59 -13.03 6.29
N GLU A 66 -6.55 -12.83 5.46
CA GLU A 66 -6.04 -11.51 5.07
C GLU A 66 -7.10 -10.68 4.32
N LYS A 67 -7.78 -11.30 3.33
CA LYS A 67 -8.89 -10.65 2.61
C LYS A 67 -10.07 -10.32 3.53
N ARG A 68 -10.35 -11.15 4.54
CA ARG A 68 -11.38 -10.84 5.53
C ARG A 68 -10.94 -9.70 6.45
N GLN A 69 -9.69 -9.69 6.92
CA GLN A 69 -9.14 -8.60 7.72
C GLN A 69 -9.26 -7.24 7.01
N GLN A 70 -8.91 -7.16 5.73
CA GLN A 70 -9.06 -5.92 4.94
C GLN A 70 -10.52 -5.44 4.87
N SER A 71 -11.48 -6.37 4.79
CA SER A 71 -12.91 -6.06 4.85
C SER A 71 -13.33 -5.60 6.26
N ASP A 72 -12.87 -6.28 7.30
CA ASP A 72 -13.16 -6.00 8.70
C ASP A 72 -12.60 -4.60 9.11
N GLU A 73 -11.40 -4.23 8.61
CA GLU A 73 -10.77 -2.90 8.77
C GLU A 73 -11.57 -1.77 8.08
N GLY A 74 -12.12 -2.02 6.89
CA GLY A 74 -13.00 -1.08 6.19
C GLY A 74 -14.32 -0.84 6.94
N VAL A 75 -14.88 -1.89 7.55
CA VAL A 75 -16.05 -1.79 8.43
C VAL A 75 -15.70 -1.03 9.72
N LEU A 76 -14.59 -1.35 10.39
CA LEU A 76 -14.12 -0.64 11.58
C LEU A 76 -13.92 0.86 11.33
N THR A 77 -13.29 1.23 10.21
CA THR A 77 -13.11 2.63 9.81
C THR A 77 -14.45 3.34 9.60
N THR A 78 -15.41 2.65 8.99
CA THR A 78 -16.77 3.16 8.77
C THR A 78 -17.53 3.37 10.08
N VAL A 79 -17.48 2.39 11.00
CA VAL A 79 -18.08 2.46 12.34
C VAL A 79 -17.45 3.59 13.16
N ASN A 80 -16.12 3.71 13.14
CA ASN A 80 -15.41 4.77 13.85
C ASN A 80 -15.84 6.18 13.40
N ARG A 81 -16.04 6.38 12.09
CA ARG A 81 -16.54 7.65 11.53
C ARG A 81 -17.95 7.97 12.03
N TYR A 82 -18.86 7.01 12.01
CA TYR A 82 -20.21 7.20 12.52
C TYR A 82 -20.26 7.41 14.05
N TRP A 83 -19.36 6.77 14.81
CA TRP A 83 -19.26 6.99 16.26
C TRP A 83 -18.76 8.40 16.60
N ASN A 84 -17.79 8.92 15.84
CA ASN A 84 -17.33 10.30 16.02
C ASN A 84 -18.41 11.32 15.62
N GLN A 85 -19.18 11.06 14.55
CA GLN A 85 -20.34 11.87 14.21
C GLN A 85 -21.38 11.87 15.35
N LEU A 86 -21.72 10.70 15.89
CA LEU A 86 -22.65 10.58 17.02
C LEU A 86 -22.19 11.36 18.25
N ASN A 87 -20.90 11.32 18.58
CA ASN A 87 -20.36 12.08 19.71
C ASN A 87 -20.45 13.59 19.47
N GLU A 88 -20.14 14.08 18.26
CA GLU A 88 -20.27 15.50 17.93
C GLU A 88 -21.74 15.96 17.90
N ASP A 89 -22.64 15.15 17.34
CA ASP A 89 -24.09 15.42 17.34
C ASP A 89 -24.62 15.52 18.78
N LEU A 90 -24.20 14.61 19.68
CA LEU A 90 -24.54 14.67 21.11
C LEU A 90 -23.97 15.91 21.80
N ARG A 91 -22.72 16.28 21.50
CA ARG A 91 -22.06 17.48 22.05
C ARG A 91 -22.79 18.76 21.65
N ILE A 92 -23.14 18.89 20.36
CA ILE A 92 -23.93 20.02 19.82
C ILE A 92 -25.34 20.04 20.43
N LEU A 93 -25.99 18.89 20.61
CA LEU A 93 -27.32 18.81 21.23
C LEU A 93 -27.27 19.22 22.70
N LEU A 94 -26.27 18.77 23.46
CA LEU A 94 -26.06 19.19 24.85
C LEU A 94 -25.79 20.69 24.97
N GLN A 95 -24.93 21.25 24.11
CA GLN A 95 -24.66 22.69 24.07
C GLN A 95 -25.94 23.53 23.79
N ARG A 96 -26.90 22.98 23.04
CA ARG A 96 -28.17 23.65 22.71
C ARG A 96 -29.27 23.49 23.76
N PHE A 97 -29.31 22.36 24.46
CA PHE A 97 -30.43 22.00 25.34
C PHE A 97 -30.11 21.95 26.84
N ASP A 98 -28.83 21.89 27.24
CA ASP A 98 -28.39 21.88 28.65
C ASP A 98 -27.47 23.06 29.01
N ALA A 99 -27.50 24.14 28.22
CA ALA A 99 -26.68 25.34 28.40
C ALA A 99 -26.82 26.01 29.79
N GLU A 100 -27.92 25.75 30.50
CA GLU A 100 -28.18 26.24 31.87
C GLU A 100 -27.39 25.46 32.95
N THR A 101 -26.83 24.27 32.65
CA THR A 101 -26.02 23.47 33.59
C THR A 101 -24.74 22.87 32.99
N ALA A 102 -24.27 23.37 31.85
CA ALA A 102 -23.05 22.87 31.21
C ALA A 102 -21.78 23.32 31.98
N ASP A 103 -21.09 22.37 32.61
CA ASP A 103 -19.77 22.59 33.21
C ASP A 103 -18.69 22.59 32.11
N GLU A 104 -17.95 23.69 31.97
CA GLU A 104 -16.91 23.83 30.95
C GLU A 104 -15.79 22.78 31.11
N THR A 105 -15.52 22.33 32.33
CA THR A 105 -14.43 21.38 32.63
C THR A 105 -14.66 19.96 32.09
N GLU A 106 -15.90 19.59 31.76
CA GLU A 106 -16.18 18.29 31.13
C GLU A 106 -15.97 18.30 29.60
N LYS A 107 -16.03 19.46 28.93
CA LYS A 107 -15.96 19.54 27.45
C LYS A 107 -14.58 19.18 26.91
N GLU A 108 -13.52 19.68 27.56
CA GLU A 108 -12.12 19.51 27.12
C GLU A 108 -11.69 18.02 27.06
N ASN A 109 -12.31 17.15 27.86
CA ASN A 109 -12.00 15.73 27.91
C ASN A 109 -12.64 14.90 26.78
N GLU A 110 -13.74 15.38 26.18
CA GLU A 110 -14.46 14.63 25.13
C GLU A 110 -13.83 14.86 23.73
N ASP A 111 -13.39 16.09 23.44
CA ASP A 111 -12.78 16.48 22.16
C ASP A 111 -11.42 15.77 21.91
N ALA A 112 -10.62 15.56 22.96
CA ALA A 112 -9.30 14.91 22.85
C ALA A 112 -9.36 13.38 22.61
N ALA A 113 -10.42 12.71 23.06
CA ALA A 113 -10.51 11.24 23.06
C ALA A 113 -10.96 10.65 21.70
N THR A 114 -11.68 11.42 20.89
CA THR A 114 -12.36 10.92 19.68
C THR A 114 -11.48 10.91 18.43
N THR A 115 -10.52 11.84 18.32
CA THR A 115 -9.72 12.06 17.10
C THR A 115 -8.57 11.06 16.91
N SER A 116 -8.04 10.48 17.99
CA SER A 116 -6.84 9.62 17.95
C SER A 116 -7.14 8.10 17.86
N PHE A 117 -8.37 7.66 18.14
CA PHE A 117 -8.71 6.26 18.47
C PHE A 117 -8.28 5.20 17.42
N MET A 118 -8.31 5.51 16.12
CA MET A 118 -7.88 4.56 15.07
C MET A 118 -6.35 4.46 14.94
N ALA A 119 -5.61 5.52 15.28
CA ALA A 119 -4.15 5.54 15.15
C ALA A 119 -3.45 4.70 16.23
N THR A 120 -4.10 4.54 17.39
CA THR A 120 -3.63 3.73 18.52
C THR A 120 -4.22 2.32 18.55
N LEU A 121 -5.29 2.03 17.80
CA LEU A 121 -5.96 0.72 17.77
C LEU A 121 -5.02 -0.46 17.48
N ALA A 122 -4.01 -0.25 16.62
CA ALA A 122 -3.01 -1.27 16.26
C ALA A 122 -1.89 -1.46 17.29
N GLN A 123 -1.90 -0.70 18.39
CA GLN A 123 -0.89 -0.74 19.46
C GLN A 123 -1.39 -1.43 20.73
N TRP A 124 -2.71 -1.62 20.86
CA TRP A 124 -3.34 -2.23 22.04
C TRP A 124 -3.38 -3.75 21.94
N ASP A 125 -3.20 -4.42 23.09
CA ASP A 125 -3.53 -5.84 23.19
C ASP A 125 -5.04 -6.08 23.34
N LYS A 126 -5.46 -7.35 23.48
CA LYS A 126 -6.88 -7.71 23.53
C LYS A 126 -7.57 -7.20 24.80
N GLU A 127 -6.89 -7.15 25.94
CA GLU A 127 -7.47 -6.72 27.21
C GLU A 127 -7.51 -5.19 27.28
N GLU A 128 -6.46 -4.52 26.80
CA GLU A 128 -6.47 -3.06 26.59
C GLU A 128 -7.55 -2.60 25.61
N LEU A 129 -7.73 -3.30 24.47
CA LEU A 129 -8.74 -2.96 23.47
C LEU A 129 -10.17 -3.04 24.02
N GLU A 130 -10.48 -4.06 24.82
CA GLU A 130 -11.78 -4.20 25.49
C GLU A 130 -12.01 -3.07 26.51
N GLU A 131 -10.98 -2.68 27.28
CA GLU A 131 -11.08 -1.54 28.20
C GLU A 131 -11.27 -0.21 27.46
N ARG A 132 -10.45 0.10 26.45
CA ARG A 132 -10.51 1.37 25.70
C ARG A 132 -11.81 1.54 24.93
N LEU A 133 -12.34 0.45 24.35
CA LEU A 133 -13.66 0.47 23.74
C LEU A 133 -14.76 0.70 24.79
N GLY A 134 -14.66 0.05 25.96
CA GLY A 134 -15.56 0.27 27.09
C GLY A 134 -15.56 1.72 27.59
N GLN A 135 -14.38 2.34 27.75
CA GLN A 135 -14.22 3.75 28.11
C GLN A 135 -14.93 4.67 27.09
N ARG A 136 -14.73 4.44 25.78
CA ARG A 136 -15.38 5.22 24.71
C ARG A 136 -16.90 5.09 24.73
N VAL A 137 -17.43 3.88 24.92
CA VAL A 137 -18.88 3.64 25.04
C VAL A 137 -19.45 4.31 26.28
N LEU A 138 -18.72 4.31 27.40
CA LEU A 138 -19.14 4.96 28.64
C LEU A 138 -19.29 6.48 28.50
N VAL A 139 -18.38 7.15 27.78
CA VAL A 139 -18.49 8.59 27.48
C VAL A 139 -19.75 8.89 26.68
N SER A 140 -19.98 8.21 25.55
CA SER A 140 -21.19 8.40 24.74
C SER A 140 -22.47 8.11 25.54
N THR A 141 -22.45 7.10 26.42
CA THR A 141 -23.58 6.76 27.30
C THR A 141 -23.85 7.83 28.36
N ARG A 142 -22.80 8.45 28.92
CA ARG A 142 -22.91 9.60 29.84
C ARG A 142 -23.51 10.81 29.12
N ALA A 143 -23.07 11.11 27.90
CA ALA A 143 -23.61 12.20 27.08
C ALA A 143 -25.10 11.99 26.73
N VAL A 144 -25.50 10.79 26.30
CA VAL A 144 -26.92 10.45 26.08
C VAL A 144 -27.74 10.59 27.38
N SER A 145 -27.19 10.15 28.51
CA SER A 145 -27.87 10.23 29.82
C SER A 145 -28.08 11.67 30.30
N LYS A 146 -27.13 12.59 30.02
CA LYS A 146 -27.32 14.04 30.21
C LYS A 146 -28.40 14.60 29.29
N LEU A 147 -28.37 14.23 28.01
CA LEU A 147 -29.30 14.76 27.00
C LEU A 147 -30.76 14.37 27.30
N LEU A 148 -30.98 13.16 27.81
CA LEU A 148 -32.30 12.72 28.30
C LEU A 148 -32.76 13.57 29.50
N GLN A 149 -31.89 13.87 30.46
CA GLN A 149 -32.23 14.75 31.59
C GLN A 149 -32.55 16.19 31.13
N ALA A 150 -31.78 16.73 30.18
CA ALA A 150 -32.05 18.04 29.58
C ALA A 150 -33.43 18.06 28.90
N PHE A 151 -33.76 16.99 28.16
CA PHE A 151 -35.06 16.82 27.51
C PHE A 151 -36.20 16.69 28.53
N ASP A 152 -36.03 15.94 29.61
CA ASP A 152 -37.03 15.83 30.68
C ASP A 152 -37.28 17.17 31.39
N ARG A 153 -36.23 17.95 31.69
CA ARG A 153 -36.35 19.31 32.23
C ARG A 153 -37.13 20.22 31.28
N LEU A 154 -36.80 20.18 29.99
CA LEU A 154 -37.45 20.97 28.95
C LEU A 154 -38.92 20.57 28.75
N MET A 155 -39.24 19.27 28.78
CA MET A 155 -40.61 18.75 28.77
C MET A 155 -41.41 19.20 29.98
N GLN A 156 -40.84 19.14 31.19
CA GLN A 156 -41.47 19.66 32.41
C GLN A 156 -41.69 21.18 32.35
N ARG A 157 -40.74 21.95 31.81
CA ARG A 157 -40.89 23.41 31.60
C ARG A 157 -42.03 23.70 30.62
N ASN A 158 -42.05 23.02 29.48
CA ASN A 158 -43.08 23.18 28.45
C ASN A 158 -44.47 22.75 28.98
N HIS A 159 -44.56 21.71 29.80
CA HIS A 159 -45.81 21.30 30.45
C HIS A 159 -46.33 22.37 31.41
N LYS A 160 -45.47 22.93 32.28
CA LYS A 160 -45.84 24.04 33.18
C LYS A 160 -46.32 25.28 32.42
N ILE A 161 -45.65 25.62 31.31
CA ILE A 161 -46.08 26.72 30.42
C ILE A 161 -47.44 26.41 29.80
N MET A 162 -47.66 25.18 29.32
CA MET A 162 -48.94 24.74 28.74
C MET A 162 -50.09 24.78 29.77
N GLU A 163 -49.85 24.39 31.03
CA GLU A 163 -50.86 24.48 32.09
C GLU A 163 -51.19 25.93 32.48
N ALA A 164 -50.18 26.81 32.49
CA ALA A 164 -50.36 28.24 32.74
C ALA A 164 -51.11 28.95 31.60
N LEU A 165 -50.85 28.57 30.34
CA LEU A 165 -51.58 29.06 29.16
C LEU A 165 -53.03 28.53 29.12
N ASN A 166 -53.25 27.28 29.54
CA ASN A 166 -54.59 26.69 29.67
C ASN A 166 -55.38 27.21 30.90
N GLY A 167 -54.92 28.25 31.58
CA GLY A 167 -55.67 28.96 32.62
C GLY A 167 -55.97 28.16 33.90
N LYS A 168 -55.32 27.01 34.12
CA LYS A 168 -55.57 26.14 35.28
C LYS A 168 -55.09 26.70 36.62
N GLN A 169 -54.30 27.77 36.60
CA GLN A 169 -53.95 28.56 37.77
C GLN A 169 -54.33 30.03 37.52
N GLY A 170 -54.47 30.81 38.59
CA GLY A 170 -54.66 32.28 38.53
C GLY A 170 -53.46 33.05 37.95
N THR A 171 -52.56 32.36 37.25
CA THR A 171 -51.33 32.87 36.66
C THR A 171 -51.54 33.76 35.46
N ALA A 172 -52.72 33.78 34.82
CA ALA A 172 -52.92 34.50 33.54
C ALA A 172 -52.38 35.95 33.56
N ALA A 173 -52.73 36.75 34.56
CA ALA A 173 -52.25 38.14 34.70
C ALA A 173 -50.77 38.26 35.11
N THR A 174 -50.19 37.21 35.72
CA THR A 174 -48.76 37.14 36.06
C THR A 174 -47.94 36.71 34.84
N LEU A 175 -48.44 35.72 34.09
CA LEU A 175 -47.89 35.22 32.84
C LEU A 175 -47.92 36.31 31.77
N GLU A 176 -49.00 37.09 31.68
CA GLU A 176 -49.06 38.25 30.76
C GLU A 176 -48.00 39.31 31.10
N LYS A 177 -47.73 39.55 32.39
CA LYS A 177 -46.63 40.42 32.83
C LYS A 177 -45.26 39.82 32.51
N SER A 178 -45.03 38.54 32.78
CA SER A 178 -43.78 37.84 32.44
C SER A 178 -43.55 37.74 30.92
N VAL A 179 -44.59 37.57 30.12
CA VAL A 179 -44.53 37.58 28.65
C VAL A 179 -44.27 38.99 28.12
N ARG A 180 -44.81 40.04 28.77
CA ARG A 180 -44.42 41.43 28.44
C ARG A 180 -42.98 41.75 28.85
N ALA A 181 -42.50 41.24 29.99
CA ALA A 181 -41.09 41.37 30.40
C ALA A 181 -40.15 40.64 29.43
N LEU A 182 -40.42 39.36 29.14
CA LEU A 182 -39.63 38.56 28.19
C LEU A 182 -39.67 39.14 26.77
N ASN A 183 -40.80 39.69 26.31
CA ASN A 183 -40.83 40.41 25.03
C ASN A 183 -40.00 41.69 25.05
N GLN A 184 -39.98 42.43 26.17
CA GLN A 184 -39.12 43.61 26.31
C GLN A 184 -37.64 43.21 26.30
N GLU A 185 -37.25 42.20 27.08
CA GLU A 185 -35.90 41.62 27.08
C GLU A 185 -35.51 41.10 25.68
N LEU A 186 -36.44 40.47 24.95
CA LEU A 186 -36.21 40.01 23.57
C LEU A 186 -36.09 41.17 22.57
N THR A 187 -36.81 42.29 22.74
CA THR A 187 -36.62 43.48 21.90
C THR A 187 -35.31 44.20 22.23
N ASP A 188 -34.93 44.25 23.50
CA ASP A 188 -33.71 44.91 23.97
C ASP A 188 -32.47 44.10 23.52
N GLU A 189 -32.50 42.77 23.62
CA GLU A 189 -31.44 41.91 23.08
C GLU A 189 -31.45 41.90 21.54
N ASN A 190 -32.60 42.01 20.86
CA ASN A 190 -32.60 42.23 19.39
C ASN A 190 -31.94 43.55 19.02
N ALA A 191 -32.22 44.65 19.73
CA ALA A 191 -31.59 45.94 19.49
C ALA A 191 -30.07 45.88 19.75
N ARG A 192 -29.65 45.15 20.79
CA ARG A 192 -28.24 44.86 21.10
C ARG A 192 -27.57 43.99 20.03
N LEU A 193 -28.21 42.93 19.56
CA LEU A 193 -27.71 42.07 18.48
C LEU A 193 -27.58 42.83 17.17
N GLN A 194 -28.57 43.67 16.81
CA GLN A 194 -28.47 44.59 15.67
C GLN A 194 -27.25 45.53 15.82
N ALA A 195 -27.08 46.17 16.98
CA ALA A 195 -25.93 47.03 17.23
C ALA A 195 -24.57 46.29 17.21
N VAL A 196 -24.54 45.00 17.57
CA VAL A 196 -23.36 44.15 17.42
C VAL A 196 -23.11 43.81 15.95
N ILE A 197 -24.15 43.47 15.17
CA ILE A 197 -24.05 43.22 13.72
C ILE A 197 -23.53 44.46 12.98
N THR A 198 -24.05 45.65 13.29
CA THR A 198 -23.53 46.91 12.72
C THR A 198 -22.06 47.11 13.04
N ARG A 199 -21.65 46.98 14.31
CA ARG A 199 -20.24 47.12 14.74
C ARG A 199 -19.31 46.06 14.16
N LEU A 200 -19.80 44.86 13.89
CA LEU A 200 -19.04 43.82 13.21
C LEU A 200 -18.88 44.17 11.72
N SER A 201 -19.95 44.61 11.04
CA SER A 201 -19.86 45.05 9.64
C SER A 201 -18.95 46.27 9.46
N GLU A 202 -18.99 47.23 10.38
CA GLU A 202 -18.07 48.38 10.41
C GLU A 202 -16.61 47.95 10.55
N LYS A 203 -16.34 46.96 11.43
CA LYS A 203 -15.00 46.39 11.63
C LYS A 203 -14.52 45.58 10.44
N ASP A 204 -15.41 44.79 9.85
CA ASP A 204 -15.13 43.94 8.69
C ASP A 204 -14.74 44.81 7.49
N HIS A 205 -15.56 45.82 7.18
CA HIS A 205 -15.24 46.79 6.13
C HIS A 205 -13.96 47.60 6.40
N CYS A 206 -13.67 47.92 7.67
CA CYS A 206 -12.40 48.53 8.06
C CYS A 206 -11.20 47.57 7.86
N ALA A 207 -11.40 46.26 8.03
CA ALA A 207 -10.40 45.24 7.76
C ALA A 207 -10.20 45.02 6.25
N GLU A 208 -11.27 44.99 5.44
CA GLU A 208 -11.21 44.96 3.97
C GLU A 208 -10.38 46.14 3.43
N LEU A 209 -10.67 47.36 3.90
CA LEU A 209 -9.95 48.56 3.45
C LEU A 209 -8.47 48.51 3.82
N ARG A 210 -8.14 48.04 5.04
CA ARG A 210 -6.75 47.81 5.46
C ARG A 210 -6.07 46.75 4.61
N HIS A 211 -6.75 45.63 4.31
CA HIS A 211 -6.25 44.57 3.44
C HIS A 211 -5.91 45.13 2.05
N SER A 212 -6.79 45.93 1.44
CA SER A 212 -6.50 46.61 0.17
C SER A 212 -5.22 47.44 0.26
N THR A 213 -5.11 48.33 1.25
CA THR A 213 -3.92 49.19 1.39
C THR A 213 -2.62 48.44 1.67
N LEU A 214 -2.69 47.22 2.22
CA LEU A 214 -1.54 46.33 2.41
C LEU A 214 -1.20 45.57 1.13
N GLN A 215 -2.20 45.17 0.33
CA GLN A 215 -2.01 44.58 -0.99
C GLN A 215 -1.37 45.60 -1.95
N ASP A 216 -1.95 46.80 -2.07
CA ASP A 216 -1.41 47.90 -2.90
C ASP A 216 0.07 48.19 -2.56
N ARG A 217 0.42 48.07 -1.27
CA ARG A 217 1.80 48.23 -0.78
C ARG A 217 2.70 47.03 -1.09
N ALA A 218 2.18 45.81 -1.05
CA ALA A 218 2.91 44.59 -1.42
C ALA A 218 3.25 44.61 -2.91
N ASP A 219 2.27 44.87 -3.77
CA ASP A 219 2.41 45.00 -5.23
C ASP A 219 3.41 46.11 -5.58
N SER A 220 3.37 47.24 -4.85
CA SER A 220 4.33 48.34 -4.98
C SER A 220 5.75 48.01 -4.48
N LEU A 221 5.94 46.94 -3.69
CA LEU A 221 7.26 46.47 -3.26
C LEU A 221 7.79 45.35 -4.17
N GLU A 222 6.91 44.49 -4.68
CA GLU A 222 7.24 43.47 -5.69
C GLU A 222 7.74 44.12 -6.98
N THR A 223 7.00 45.10 -7.52
CA THR A 223 7.43 45.90 -8.68
C THR A 223 8.79 46.59 -8.48
N LYS A 224 9.08 47.14 -7.29
CA LYS A 224 10.40 47.72 -6.98
C LYS A 224 11.50 46.66 -6.86
N ASN A 225 11.16 45.46 -6.41
CA ASN A 225 12.10 44.35 -6.36
C ASN A 225 12.47 43.90 -7.78
N ASP A 226 11.51 43.83 -8.70
CA ASP A 226 11.75 43.56 -10.11
C ASP A 226 12.59 44.65 -10.77
N GLU A 227 12.31 45.94 -10.52
CA GLU A 227 13.15 47.06 -10.98
C GLU A 227 14.61 46.91 -10.49
N LEU A 228 14.81 46.51 -9.24
CA LEU A 228 16.14 46.30 -8.66
C LEU A 228 16.84 45.04 -9.22
N LEU A 229 16.11 43.95 -9.47
CA LEU A 229 16.66 42.74 -10.10
C LEU A 229 17.13 43.02 -11.53
N ASN A 230 16.29 43.68 -12.34
CA ASN A 230 16.68 44.16 -13.67
C ASN A 230 17.94 45.06 -13.59
N LYS A 231 18.04 45.89 -12.56
CA LYS A 231 19.21 46.76 -12.37
C LYS A 231 20.47 46.03 -11.94
N VAL A 232 20.36 44.91 -11.21
CA VAL A 232 21.49 44.01 -10.94
C VAL A 232 21.96 43.35 -12.23
N GLU A 233 21.05 42.81 -13.06
CA GLU A 233 21.39 42.18 -14.34
C GLU A 233 22.10 43.15 -15.31
N GLU A 234 21.64 44.41 -15.41
CA GLU A 234 22.34 45.46 -16.17
C GLU A 234 23.78 45.71 -15.68
N LEU A 235 23.98 45.73 -14.36
CA LEU A 235 25.27 46.00 -13.75
C LEU A 235 26.23 44.80 -13.86
N GLU A 236 25.72 43.58 -13.75
CA GLU A 236 26.48 42.35 -14.01
C GLU A 236 26.91 42.27 -15.49
N TYR A 237 26.04 42.66 -16.42
CA TYR A 237 26.38 42.74 -17.84
C TYR A 237 27.48 43.76 -18.14
N GLU A 238 27.37 45.01 -17.65
CA GLU A 238 28.43 46.01 -17.82
C GLU A 238 29.73 45.63 -17.09
N LEU A 239 29.65 44.95 -15.93
CA LEU A 239 30.81 44.41 -15.22
C LEU A 239 31.51 43.32 -16.04
N HIS A 240 30.79 42.34 -16.57
CA HIS A 240 31.35 41.27 -17.40
C HIS A 240 31.99 41.82 -18.70
N LYS A 241 31.32 42.81 -19.31
CA LYS A 241 31.80 43.57 -20.48
C LYS A 241 33.06 44.39 -20.14
N SER A 242 33.14 44.97 -18.94
CA SER A 242 34.33 45.67 -18.44
C SER A 242 35.49 44.71 -18.17
N TRP A 243 35.22 43.58 -17.50
CA TRP A 243 36.19 42.52 -17.25
C TRP A 243 36.76 41.93 -18.54
N THR A 244 35.92 41.73 -19.55
CA THR A 244 36.31 41.32 -20.92
C THR A 244 37.19 42.37 -21.61
N ARG A 245 37.01 43.67 -21.34
CA ARG A 245 37.91 44.73 -21.81
C ARG A 245 39.24 44.70 -21.04
N SER A 246 39.21 44.53 -19.72
CA SER A 246 40.43 44.38 -18.91
C SER A 246 41.27 43.23 -19.42
N ALA A 247 40.72 42.01 -19.51
CA ALA A 247 41.48 40.83 -19.97
C ALA A 247 42.16 41.03 -21.35
N LYS A 248 41.53 41.78 -22.27
CA LYS A 248 42.13 42.17 -23.57
C LYS A 248 43.24 43.20 -23.42
N LEU A 249 43.07 44.20 -22.55
CA LEU A 249 44.11 45.17 -22.20
C LEU A 249 45.26 44.52 -21.44
N ASP A 250 45.00 43.63 -20.50
CA ASP A 250 45.99 42.87 -19.72
C ASP A 250 46.83 41.96 -20.63
N THR A 251 46.18 41.31 -21.62
CA THR A 251 46.89 40.56 -22.68
C THR A 251 47.76 41.50 -23.53
N SER A 252 47.19 42.63 -23.99
CA SER A 252 47.91 43.63 -24.79
C SER A 252 49.05 44.29 -24.01
N LEU A 253 48.91 44.40 -22.68
CA LEU A 253 49.91 44.95 -21.77
C LEU A 253 50.98 43.92 -21.45
N ALA A 254 50.69 42.63 -21.41
CA ALA A 254 51.70 41.58 -21.36
C ALA A 254 52.58 41.60 -22.63
N ASP A 255 51.96 41.69 -23.81
CA ASP A 255 52.65 41.88 -25.10
C ASP A 255 53.46 43.19 -25.12
N CYS A 256 52.87 44.29 -24.64
CA CYS A 256 53.56 45.58 -24.58
C CYS A 256 54.65 45.63 -23.50
N LEU A 257 54.56 44.89 -22.40
CA LEU A 257 55.63 44.79 -21.40
C LEU A 257 56.75 43.83 -21.83
N GLN A 258 56.47 42.83 -22.68
CA GLN A 258 57.52 42.15 -23.44
C GLN A 258 58.31 43.14 -24.30
N ARG A 259 57.62 44.07 -24.99
CA ARG A 259 58.24 45.10 -25.84
C ARG A 259 58.90 46.24 -25.04
N LEU A 260 58.30 46.63 -23.90
CA LEU A 260 58.63 47.84 -23.12
C LEU A 260 59.45 47.56 -21.86
N LYS A 261 59.83 46.30 -21.61
CA LYS A 261 61.11 45.98 -20.94
C LYS A 261 62.36 46.56 -21.66
N ALA A 262 62.15 47.43 -22.66
CA ALA A 262 63.12 48.33 -23.26
C ALA A 262 62.91 49.90 -23.06
N GLN A 263 61.77 50.52 -22.59
CA GLN A 263 61.39 52.01 -22.77
C GLN A 263 60.43 52.72 -21.64
N THR A 264 59.90 54.03 -21.63
CA THR A 264 59.40 54.93 -20.41
C THR A 264 58.01 55.82 -20.22
N MET A 265 57.90 57.18 -19.77
CA MET A 265 56.89 57.86 -18.74
C MET A 265 56.11 59.34 -18.91
N PRO A 266 55.15 59.91 -18.01
CA PRO A 266 54.11 61.10 -18.15
C PRO A 266 53.61 62.19 -16.98
N GLY A 267 52.61 63.19 -17.15
CA GLY A 267 51.88 64.20 -16.15
C GLY A 267 50.90 65.40 -16.72
N ASP A 268 50.12 66.47 -16.18
CA ASP A 268 49.34 67.12 -14.96
C ASP A 268 48.59 68.59 -15.28
N LYS A 269 47.71 69.53 -14.65
CA LYS A 269 46.48 69.83 -13.68
C LYS A 269 45.85 71.39 -13.51
N GLY A 270 44.53 71.78 -13.19
CA GLY A 270 43.89 73.17 -12.67
C GLY A 270 42.38 73.70 -13.08
N GLY A 271 41.49 74.75 -12.69
CA GLY A 271 41.02 75.81 -11.61
C GLY A 271 39.93 77.05 -11.91
N GLY A 272 39.01 77.69 -11.03
CA GLY A 272 38.14 79.03 -11.19
C GLY A 272 36.78 79.49 -10.34
N ASP A 273 36.20 80.79 -10.23
CA ASP A 273 34.89 81.34 -9.48
C ASP A 273 34.25 82.90 -9.57
N LEU A 274 33.02 83.33 -8.97
CA LEU A 274 32.30 84.69 -8.48
C LEU A 274 31.17 85.62 -9.25
N GLY A 275 30.22 86.62 -8.85
CA GLY A 275 29.37 87.29 -7.69
C GLY A 275 28.57 88.75 -7.83
N SER A 276 27.37 89.23 -7.21
CA SER A 276 26.65 90.67 -7.24
C SER A 276 25.35 91.18 -6.33
N LYS A 277 24.68 92.45 -6.36
CA LYS A 277 23.56 93.13 -5.42
C LYS A 277 22.80 94.60 -5.66
N SER A 278 21.52 95.03 -5.20
CA SER A 278 20.93 96.42 -4.60
C SER A 278 19.42 97.10 -4.81
N GLY A 279 18.83 98.17 -4.07
CA GLY A 279 17.50 99.05 -4.27
C GLY A 279 16.76 100.08 -3.18
N GLY A 280 15.70 101.00 -3.43
CA GLY A 280 14.79 101.89 -2.44
C GLY A 280 13.82 103.21 -2.82
N LEU A 281 12.84 103.85 -1.99
CA LEU A 281 11.98 105.17 -2.21
C LEU A 281 11.09 105.96 -1.05
N SER A 282 10.91 107.34 -1.10
CA SER A 282 9.93 108.39 -0.48
C SER A 282 9.85 108.81 1.06
N VAL A 283 9.46 110.09 1.41
CA VAL A 283 9.76 110.78 2.73
C VAL A 283 8.66 111.51 3.58
N GLU A 284 8.18 112.75 3.32
CA GLU A 284 7.68 113.63 4.43
C GLU A 284 6.30 113.31 5.04
N GLY A 285 5.22 113.24 4.25
CA GLY A 285 3.92 112.75 4.76
C GLY A 285 3.99 111.29 5.22
N ARG A 286 4.97 110.57 4.66
CA ARG A 286 5.37 109.23 5.05
C ARG A 286 6.06 109.22 6.42
N ILE A 287 6.69 110.30 6.90
CA ILE A 287 7.26 110.40 8.25
C ILE A 287 6.16 110.37 9.32
N GLN A 288 5.09 111.17 9.22
CA GLN A 288 4.03 111.15 10.24
C GLN A 288 3.25 109.83 10.24
N GLU A 289 2.98 109.26 9.06
CA GLU A 289 2.45 107.90 8.94
C GLU A 289 3.40 106.88 9.59
N LEU A 290 4.70 106.95 9.30
CA LEU A 290 5.73 106.09 9.89
C LEU A 290 5.91 106.31 11.40
N GLU A 291 5.75 107.51 11.94
CA GLU A 291 5.85 107.78 13.38
C GLU A 291 4.73 107.08 14.14
N GLN A 292 3.51 107.16 13.59
CA GLN A 292 2.34 106.47 14.13
C GLN A 292 2.49 104.95 13.99
N LEU A 293 2.87 104.45 12.80
CA LEU A 293 3.15 103.04 12.55
C LEU A 293 4.32 102.50 13.40
N ASN A 294 5.31 103.33 13.71
CA ASN A 294 6.48 102.98 14.52
C ASN A 294 6.11 102.86 16.01
N GLU A 295 5.24 103.72 16.55
CA GLU A 295 4.77 103.52 17.92
C GLU A 295 3.79 102.35 18.03
N GLU A 296 2.91 102.14 17.03
CA GLU A 296 2.12 100.90 16.93
C GLU A 296 3.01 99.66 16.84
N HIS A 297 4.08 99.71 16.04
CA HIS A 297 5.07 98.63 15.92
C HIS A 297 5.83 98.41 17.24
N LYS A 298 6.22 99.46 17.96
CA LYS A 298 6.81 99.36 19.31
C LYS A 298 5.84 98.73 20.32
N MET A 299 4.55 99.09 20.28
CA MET A 299 3.53 98.46 21.12
C MET A 299 3.38 96.97 20.76
N ALA A 300 3.27 96.63 19.47
CA ALA A 300 3.20 95.26 19.01
C ALA A 300 4.44 94.44 19.40
N LEU A 301 5.64 95.00 19.29
CA LEU A 301 6.89 94.36 19.74
C LEU A 301 6.87 94.07 21.24
N ARG A 302 6.47 95.04 22.09
CA ARG A 302 6.32 94.83 23.54
C ARG A 302 5.34 93.71 23.84
N THR A 303 4.21 93.64 23.15
CA THR A 303 3.22 92.56 23.29
C THR A 303 3.77 91.21 22.82
N ILE A 304 4.56 91.17 21.74
CA ILE A 304 5.24 89.96 21.24
C ILE A 304 6.32 89.49 22.23
N GLU A 305 7.07 90.40 22.85
CA GLU A 305 8.06 90.06 23.87
C GLU A 305 7.41 89.53 25.15
N GLN A 306 6.31 90.13 25.59
CA GLN A 306 5.50 89.62 26.70
C GLN A 306 4.97 88.21 26.40
N LEU A 307 4.28 88.03 25.27
CA LEU A 307 3.75 86.71 24.87
C LEU A 307 4.84 85.65 24.69
N LYS A 308 6.05 86.03 24.26
CA LYS A 308 7.22 85.12 24.22
C LYS A 308 7.65 84.69 25.63
N MET A 309 7.70 85.60 26.60
CA MET A 309 8.03 85.27 27.98
C MET A 309 6.95 84.37 28.60
N ASP A 310 5.68 84.67 28.37
CA ASP A 310 4.55 83.87 28.86
C ASP A 310 4.53 82.45 28.27
N LEU A 311 4.91 82.29 26.98
CA LEU A 311 5.15 81.00 26.35
C LEU A 311 6.38 80.27 26.91
N GLN A 312 7.45 80.99 27.24
CA GLN A 312 8.71 80.41 27.69
C GLN A 312 8.67 79.89 29.13
N TYR A 313 7.74 80.38 29.95
CA TYR A 313 7.48 79.92 31.33
C TYR A 313 6.10 79.27 31.50
N LEU A 314 5.47 78.81 30.40
CA LEU A 314 4.13 78.22 30.41
C LEU A 314 4.07 76.98 31.36
N PRO A 315 3.25 77.00 32.42
CA PRO A 315 3.22 75.91 33.38
C PRO A 315 2.70 74.59 32.80
N GLU A 316 3.32 73.47 33.16
CA GLU A 316 3.01 72.16 32.57
C GLU A 316 1.54 71.74 32.76
N HIS A 317 0.88 72.17 33.85
CA HIS A 317 -0.54 71.87 34.06
C HIS A 317 -1.43 72.50 32.98
N VAL A 318 -1.11 73.71 32.49
CA VAL A 318 -1.85 74.37 31.40
C VAL A 318 -1.76 73.54 30.13
N VAL A 319 -0.56 73.02 29.81
CA VAL A 319 -0.36 72.12 28.67
C VAL A 319 -1.14 70.82 28.84
N ARG A 320 -1.05 70.18 30.02
CA ARG A 320 -1.80 68.95 30.34
C ARG A 320 -3.32 69.13 30.36
N GLU A 321 -3.79 70.36 30.59
CA GLU A 321 -5.21 70.69 30.57
C GLU A 321 -5.77 70.93 29.17
N THR A 322 -4.93 71.18 28.16
CA THR A 322 -5.37 71.30 26.76
C THR A 322 -6.08 70.04 26.26
N THR A 323 -7.04 70.25 25.36
CA THR A 323 -7.73 69.20 24.60
C THR A 323 -6.74 68.34 23.80
N GLU A 324 -5.74 68.99 23.22
CA GLU A 324 -4.70 68.46 22.36
C GLU A 324 -3.82 67.45 23.13
N TYR A 325 -3.34 67.82 24.32
CA TYR A 325 -2.57 66.92 25.18
C TYR A 325 -3.42 65.72 25.62
N LYS A 326 -4.67 65.94 26.03
CA LYS A 326 -5.58 64.86 26.47
C LYS A 326 -5.90 63.87 25.34
N CYS A 327 -6.10 64.37 24.11
CA CYS A 327 -6.25 63.54 22.92
C CYS A 327 -4.98 62.73 22.63
N LEU A 328 -3.80 63.35 22.69
CA LEU A 328 -2.52 62.67 22.46
C LEU A 328 -2.22 61.63 23.55
N GLN A 329 -2.51 61.93 24.81
CA GLN A 329 -2.39 61.01 25.95
C GLN A 329 -3.30 59.79 25.78
N SER A 330 -4.55 60.00 25.31
CA SER A 330 -5.49 58.93 25.01
C SER A 330 -4.99 58.04 23.87
N GLN A 331 -4.53 58.63 22.76
CA GLN A 331 -3.94 57.91 21.62
C GLN A 331 -2.70 57.10 22.05
N PHE A 332 -1.80 57.70 22.82
CA PHE A 332 -0.61 57.02 23.34
C PHE A 332 -0.97 55.87 24.29
N SER A 333 -2.03 56.02 25.09
CA SER A 333 -2.54 54.96 25.97
C SER A 333 -3.11 53.77 25.18
N VAL A 334 -3.79 54.03 24.06
CA VAL A 334 -4.25 52.97 23.14
C VAL A 334 -3.04 52.25 22.51
N LEU A 335 -2.12 53.00 21.90
CA LEU A 335 -0.92 52.46 21.25
C LEU A 335 -0.01 51.66 22.22
N TYR A 336 0.10 52.12 23.47
CA TYR A 336 0.84 51.40 24.51
C TYR A 336 0.17 50.06 24.87
N ASN A 337 -1.16 50.04 25.03
CA ASN A 337 -1.91 48.82 25.30
C ASN A 337 -1.86 47.84 24.12
N GLU A 338 -1.97 48.33 22.87
CA GLU A 338 -1.81 47.53 21.66
C GLU A 338 -0.39 46.93 21.57
N SER A 339 0.66 47.73 21.86
CA SER A 339 2.05 47.26 21.90
C SER A 339 2.28 46.18 22.97
N MET A 340 1.69 46.32 24.16
CA MET A 340 1.73 45.29 25.21
C MET A 340 1.00 44.02 24.80
N GLN A 341 -0.17 44.11 24.15
CA GLN A 341 -0.89 42.94 23.64
C GLN A 341 -0.10 42.21 22.54
N LEU A 342 0.48 42.94 21.60
CA LEU A 342 1.36 42.39 20.56
C LEU A 342 2.61 41.72 21.16
N GLN A 343 3.19 42.30 22.22
CA GLN A 343 4.32 41.71 22.92
C GLN A 343 3.95 40.39 23.62
N THR A 344 2.77 40.30 24.24
CA THR A 344 2.25 39.05 24.83
C THR A 344 2.03 37.98 23.76
N GLN A 345 1.32 38.31 22.66
CA GLN A 345 1.09 37.39 21.55
C GLN A 345 2.39 36.87 20.92
N LEU A 346 3.40 37.74 20.79
CA LEU A 346 4.72 37.36 20.26
C LEU A 346 5.42 36.34 21.18
N GLU A 347 5.28 36.48 22.50
CA GLU A 347 5.82 35.50 23.46
C GLU A 347 5.02 34.19 23.47
N GLU A 348 3.71 34.22 23.28
CA GLU A 348 2.87 33.03 23.06
C GLU A 348 3.30 32.28 21.80
N TYR A 349 3.49 32.97 20.67
CA TYR A 349 3.98 32.35 19.42
C TYR A 349 5.41 31.78 19.57
N ARG A 350 6.30 32.42 20.35
CA ARG A 350 7.62 31.86 20.71
C ARG A 350 7.47 30.54 21.47
N GLN A 351 6.59 30.48 22.47
CA GLN A 351 6.34 29.26 23.24
C GLN A 351 5.73 28.15 22.39
N GLN A 352 4.76 28.48 21.51
CA GLN A 352 4.18 27.53 20.55
C GLN A 352 5.23 26.98 19.58
N LEU A 353 6.08 27.85 19.00
CA LEU A 353 7.17 27.45 18.11
C LEU A 353 8.19 26.55 18.81
N GLN A 354 8.55 26.85 20.06
CA GLN A 354 9.45 26.02 20.86
C GLN A 354 8.81 24.68 21.25
N GLY A 355 7.51 24.65 21.56
CA GLY A 355 6.74 23.43 21.76
C GLY A 355 6.70 22.54 20.53
N ALA A 356 6.41 23.12 19.35
CA ALA A 356 6.43 22.42 18.06
C ALA A 356 7.83 21.85 17.75
N ARG A 357 8.89 22.64 17.92
CA ARG A 357 10.29 22.19 17.76
C ARG A 357 10.61 21.00 18.67
N LEU A 358 10.24 21.06 19.95
CA LEU A 358 10.44 19.97 20.90
C LEU A 358 9.54 18.74 20.64
N SER A 359 8.42 18.91 19.94
CA SER A 359 7.57 17.80 19.49
C SER A 359 8.16 17.09 18.27
N HIS A 360 8.60 17.85 17.26
CA HIS A 360 9.26 17.30 16.09
C HIS A 360 10.60 16.61 16.43
N GLN A 361 11.39 17.18 17.34
CA GLN A 361 12.64 16.56 17.83
C GLN A 361 12.39 15.15 18.41
N ARG A 362 11.41 15.02 19.32
CA ARG A 362 11.02 13.70 19.89
C ARG A 362 10.42 12.75 18.86
N THR A 363 9.81 13.27 17.80
CA THR A 363 9.30 12.47 16.68
C THR A 363 10.44 11.90 15.84
N ILE A 364 11.50 12.68 15.59
CA ILE A 364 12.72 12.24 14.90
C ILE A 364 13.43 11.16 15.74
N GLU A 365 13.66 11.41 17.02
CA GLU A 365 14.29 10.45 17.95
C GLU A 365 13.53 9.10 18.00
N ARG A 366 12.19 9.13 17.93
CA ARG A 366 11.38 7.91 17.79
C ARG A 366 11.64 7.19 16.46
N MET A 367 11.62 7.90 15.32
CA MET A 367 11.85 7.30 14.00
C MET A 367 13.26 6.69 13.89
N GLU A 368 14.29 7.36 14.40
CA GLU A 368 15.66 6.83 14.47
C GLU A 368 15.73 5.53 15.30
N SER A 369 15.00 5.46 16.42
CA SER A 369 14.93 4.25 17.25
C SER A 369 14.18 3.08 16.57
N GLU A 370 13.18 3.40 15.75
CA GLU A 370 12.40 2.44 14.96
C GLU A 370 13.22 1.91 13.78
N GLU A 371 13.92 2.78 13.05
CA GLU A 371 14.86 2.43 11.97
C GLU A 371 15.96 1.49 12.50
N LEU A 372 16.64 1.87 13.58
CA LEU A 372 17.68 1.06 14.22
C LEU A 372 17.15 -0.32 14.66
N THR A 373 15.87 -0.40 15.04
CA THR A 373 15.21 -1.66 15.41
C THR A 373 14.91 -2.53 14.19
N MET A 374 14.47 -1.95 13.07
CA MET A 374 14.27 -2.70 11.83
C MET A 374 15.59 -3.13 11.18
N GLN A 375 16.63 -2.29 11.23
CA GLN A 375 17.98 -2.63 10.75
C GLN A 375 18.56 -3.83 11.52
N LYS A 376 18.34 -3.90 12.84
CA LYS A 376 18.71 -5.08 13.66
C LYS A 376 17.98 -6.34 13.20
N LYS A 377 16.65 -6.27 13.01
CA LYS A 377 15.84 -7.41 12.51
C LYS A 377 16.32 -7.89 11.14
N LEU A 378 16.53 -6.97 10.19
CA LEU A 378 17.01 -7.30 8.86
C LEU A 378 18.39 -7.97 8.91
N ARG A 379 19.31 -7.48 9.74
CA ARG A 379 20.63 -8.10 9.93
C ARG A 379 20.53 -9.51 10.52
N THR A 380 19.63 -9.75 11.47
CA THR A 380 19.36 -11.11 11.99
C THR A 380 18.80 -12.03 10.91
N GLU A 381 17.90 -11.54 10.06
CA GLU A 381 17.29 -12.32 8.98
C GLU A 381 18.30 -12.65 7.86
N VAL A 382 19.21 -11.73 7.52
CA VAL A 382 20.34 -12.00 6.60
C VAL A 382 21.18 -13.15 7.13
N ILE A 383 21.61 -13.11 8.40
CA ILE A 383 22.40 -14.18 9.02
C ILE A 383 21.63 -15.52 8.97
N ARG A 384 20.32 -15.50 9.27
CA ARG A 384 19.45 -16.69 9.21
C ARG A 384 19.35 -17.29 7.79
N LEU A 385 19.39 -16.45 6.76
CA LEU A 385 19.38 -16.86 5.36
C LEU A 385 20.76 -17.37 4.90
N GLU A 386 21.85 -16.75 5.36
CA GLU A 386 23.22 -17.21 5.13
C GLU A 386 23.46 -18.61 5.73
N ASP A 387 23.03 -18.84 6.98
CA ASP A 387 23.08 -20.15 7.65
C ASP A 387 22.27 -21.22 6.89
N ALA A 388 21.05 -20.86 6.46
CA ALA A 388 20.19 -21.77 5.69
C ALA A 388 20.80 -22.13 4.33
N LEU A 389 21.39 -21.15 3.63
CA LEU A 389 22.06 -21.34 2.35
C LEU A 389 23.35 -22.17 2.50
N ALA A 390 24.10 -21.99 3.59
CA ALA A 390 25.25 -22.83 3.92
C ALA A 390 24.84 -24.29 4.20
N GLN A 391 23.74 -24.50 4.93
CA GLN A 391 23.19 -25.83 5.18
C GLN A 391 22.72 -26.52 3.88
N VAL A 392 22.00 -25.82 3.00
CA VAL A 392 21.57 -26.37 1.69
C VAL A 392 22.76 -26.74 0.81
N ARG A 393 23.82 -25.91 0.76
CA ARG A 393 25.07 -26.24 0.04
C ARG A 393 25.73 -27.51 0.59
N LYS A 394 25.74 -27.70 1.91
CA LYS A 394 26.28 -28.88 2.58
C LYS A 394 25.45 -30.15 2.31
N GLU A 395 24.12 -30.03 2.27
CA GLU A 395 23.22 -31.12 1.92
C GLU A 395 23.36 -31.52 0.44
N TYR A 396 23.50 -30.53 -0.46
CA TYR A 396 23.77 -30.76 -1.87
C TYR A 396 25.09 -31.52 -2.11
N GLU A 397 26.20 -31.07 -1.52
CA GLU A 397 27.50 -31.73 -1.73
C GLU A 397 27.52 -33.16 -1.14
N LYS A 398 26.85 -33.38 0.00
CA LYS A 398 26.63 -34.74 0.53
C LYS A 398 25.87 -35.63 -0.45
N LEU A 399 24.75 -35.13 -1.00
CA LEU A 399 23.92 -35.88 -1.94
C LEU A 399 24.66 -36.13 -3.27
N ARG A 400 25.49 -35.18 -3.72
CA ARG A 400 26.37 -35.34 -4.88
C ARG A 400 27.40 -36.44 -4.66
N ILE A 401 28.08 -36.46 -3.51
CA ILE A 401 29.05 -37.52 -3.16
C ILE A 401 28.35 -38.89 -3.08
N GLU A 402 27.15 -38.97 -2.50
CA GLU A 402 26.33 -40.19 -2.49
C GLU A 402 25.95 -40.64 -3.91
N PHE A 403 25.66 -39.70 -4.82
CA PHE A 403 25.39 -40.02 -6.23
C PHE A 403 26.64 -40.53 -6.96
N GLU A 404 27.78 -39.85 -6.84
CA GLU A 404 29.06 -40.26 -7.46
C GLU A 404 29.54 -41.64 -6.97
N GLN A 405 29.33 -41.96 -5.68
CA GLN A 405 29.57 -43.29 -5.12
C GLN A 405 28.62 -44.35 -5.71
N ASN A 406 27.32 -44.06 -5.82
CA ASN A 406 26.34 -45.00 -6.39
C ASN A 406 26.61 -45.28 -7.89
N VAL A 407 27.03 -44.28 -8.67
CA VAL A 407 27.45 -44.47 -10.07
C VAL A 407 28.68 -45.38 -10.11
N THR A 408 29.71 -45.09 -9.30
CA THR A 408 30.96 -45.88 -9.25
C THR A 408 30.68 -47.34 -8.89
N ALA A 409 29.80 -47.61 -7.91
CA ALA A 409 29.41 -48.97 -7.54
C ALA A 409 28.65 -49.69 -8.67
N THR A 410 27.77 -48.97 -9.38
CA THR A 410 27.01 -49.51 -10.54
C THR A 410 27.95 -49.88 -11.70
N GLU A 411 28.97 -49.07 -11.97
CA GLU A 411 29.99 -49.37 -12.98
C GLU A 411 30.84 -50.59 -12.60
N GLN A 412 31.21 -50.73 -11.32
CA GLN A 412 31.94 -51.89 -10.81
C GLN A 412 31.12 -53.20 -10.83
N ALA A 413 29.80 -53.13 -10.71
CA ALA A 413 28.90 -54.28 -10.84
C ALA A 413 28.68 -54.73 -12.30
N ALA A 414 28.94 -53.85 -13.28
CA ALA A 414 28.64 -54.13 -14.70
C ALA A 414 29.43 -55.30 -15.32
N PRO A 415 30.73 -55.53 -15.04
CA PRO A 415 31.47 -56.72 -15.50
C PRO A 415 30.88 -58.02 -14.98
N LEU A 416 30.66 -58.13 -13.67
CA LEU A 416 30.06 -59.31 -13.03
C LEU A 416 28.68 -59.64 -13.63
N THR A 417 27.88 -58.60 -13.89
CA THR A 417 26.56 -58.71 -14.53
C THR A 417 26.64 -59.11 -16.02
N ARG A 418 27.79 -58.96 -16.69
CA ARG A 418 28.03 -59.52 -18.04
C ARG A 418 28.46 -60.99 -17.95
N GLU A 419 29.38 -61.31 -17.04
CA GLU A 419 29.86 -62.68 -16.82
C GLU A 419 28.74 -63.64 -16.41
N MET A 420 27.88 -63.22 -15.47
CA MET A 420 26.70 -63.99 -15.06
C MET A 420 25.72 -64.23 -16.22
N ARG A 421 25.54 -63.24 -17.13
CA ARG A 421 24.71 -63.41 -18.33
C ARG A 421 25.33 -64.38 -19.34
N ASN A 422 26.65 -64.31 -19.55
CA ASN A 422 27.37 -65.25 -20.41
C ASN A 422 27.27 -66.69 -19.88
N LEU A 423 27.42 -66.89 -18.57
CA LEU A 423 27.26 -68.19 -17.91
C LEU A 423 25.82 -68.72 -18.02
N LEU A 424 24.80 -67.87 -17.83
CA LEU A 424 23.41 -68.24 -18.07
C LEU A 424 23.18 -68.66 -19.53
N GLN A 425 23.77 -67.95 -20.50
CA GLN A 425 23.62 -68.27 -21.91
C GLN A 425 24.28 -69.60 -22.30
N THR A 426 25.47 -69.92 -21.78
CA THR A 426 26.13 -71.21 -22.04
C THR A 426 25.40 -72.37 -21.36
N LEU A 427 24.93 -72.20 -20.12
CA LEU A 427 24.11 -73.20 -19.43
C LEU A 427 22.77 -73.45 -20.14
N GLN A 428 22.11 -72.40 -20.64
CA GLN A 428 20.90 -72.54 -21.45
C GLN A 428 21.17 -73.26 -22.78
N ALA A 429 22.29 -72.96 -23.46
CA ALA A 429 22.69 -73.65 -24.69
C ALA A 429 22.93 -75.15 -24.45
N HIS A 430 23.67 -75.50 -23.39
CA HIS A 430 23.91 -76.88 -22.99
C HIS A 430 22.60 -77.61 -22.64
N ASN A 431 21.69 -76.96 -21.91
CA ASN A 431 20.38 -77.54 -21.58
C ASN A 431 19.51 -77.78 -22.83
N ARG A 432 19.55 -76.87 -23.83
CA ARG A 432 18.90 -77.06 -25.15
C ARG A 432 19.51 -78.24 -25.92
N GLN A 433 20.84 -78.37 -25.91
CA GLN A 433 21.55 -79.51 -26.54
C GLN A 433 21.14 -80.85 -25.88
N ALA A 434 21.23 -80.96 -24.55
CA ALA A 434 20.87 -82.17 -23.81
C ALA A 434 19.40 -82.58 -24.02
N LYS A 435 18.47 -81.62 -24.16
CA LYS A 435 17.08 -81.87 -24.56
C LYS A 435 16.98 -82.41 -26.00
N GLY A 436 17.75 -81.85 -26.93
CA GLY A 436 17.84 -82.34 -28.32
C GLY A 436 18.41 -83.77 -28.43
N GLU A 437 19.43 -84.09 -27.65
CA GLU A 437 20.00 -85.43 -27.53
C GLU A 437 19.01 -86.42 -26.90
N THR A 438 18.37 -86.03 -25.80
CA THR A 438 17.28 -86.80 -25.17
C THR A 438 16.16 -87.11 -26.18
N ALA A 439 15.78 -86.14 -27.02
CA ALA A 439 14.78 -86.32 -28.06
C ALA A 439 15.27 -87.28 -29.19
N ARG A 440 16.56 -87.26 -29.54
CA ARG A 440 17.17 -88.25 -30.47
C ARG A 440 17.14 -89.65 -29.88
N TYR A 441 17.55 -89.83 -28.62
CA TYR A 441 17.52 -91.13 -27.95
C TYR A 441 16.09 -91.67 -27.78
N LYS A 442 15.11 -90.81 -27.42
CA LYS A 442 13.68 -91.20 -27.36
C LYS A 442 13.14 -91.64 -28.73
N ARG A 443 13.58 -91.02 -29.84
CA ARG A 443 13.22 -91.49 -31.20
C ARG A 443 13.86 -92.84 -31.53
N LYS A 444 15.17 -92.98 -31.33
CA LYS A 444 15.88 -94.24 -31.58
C LYS A 444 15.35 -95.40 -30.74
N LEU A 445 14.94 -95.15 -29.49
CA LEU A 445 14.28 -96.14 -28.65
C LEU A 445 12.92 -96.57 -29.22
N LYS A 446 12.10 -95.64 -29.71
CA LYS A 446 10.83 -95.96 -30.40
C LYS A 446 11.07 -96.77 -31.67
N GLU A 447 12.04 -96.37 -32.50
CA GLU A 447 12.46 -97.09 -33.71
C GLU A 447 12.86 -98.54 -33.38
N SER A 448 13.75 -98.75 -32.40
CA SER A 448 14.12 -100.10 -31.96
C SER A 448 12.98 -100.88 -31.29
N THR A 449 12.03 -100.21 -30.63
CA THR A 449 10.84 -100.87 -30.04
C THR A 449 9.89 -101.36 -31.14
N ILE A 450 9.70 -100.58 -32.21
CA ILE A 450 8.93 -100.98 -33.39
C ILE A 450 9.61 -102.16 -34.09
N GLU A 451 10.94 -102.14 -34.24
CA GLU A 451 11.68 -103.25 -34.84
C GLU A 451 11.60 -104.54 -34.01
N VAL A 452 11.71 -104.45 -32.68
CA VAL A 452 11.49 -105.60 -31.78
C VAL A 452 10.04 -106.11 -31.85
N ALA A 453 9.05 -105.23 -32.00
CA ALA A 453 7.65 -105.64 -32.19
C ALA A 453 7.44 -106.33 -33.55
N ARG A 454 8.08 -105.84 -34.61
CA ARG A 454 8.09 -106.47 -35.95
C ARG A 454 8.71 -107.86 -35.89
N LEU A 455 9.92 -108.00 -35.33
CA LEU A 455 10.62 -109.28 -35.22
C LEU A 455 9.83 -110.30 -34.38
N ARG A 456 9.09 -109.86 -33.35
CA ARG A 456 8.15 -110.71 -32.59
C ARG A 456 6.96 -111.15 -33.43
N ALA A 457 6.42 -110.30 -34.30
CA ALA A 457 5.34 -110.66 -35.22
C ALA A 457 5.81 -111.66 -36.29
N GLU A 458 7.01 -111.48 -36.84
CA GLU A 458 7.63 -112.41 -37.78
C GLU A 458 7.92 -113.77 -37.13
N LEU A 459 8.40 -113.78 -35.87
CA LEU A 459 8.58 -115.01 -35.08
C LEU A 459 7.25 -115.74 -34.86
N ASN A 460 6.18 -115.02 -34.49
CA ASN A 460 4.85 -115.59 -34.34
C ASN A 460 4.30 -116.14 -35.67
N SER A 461 4.58 -115.50 -36.81
CA SER A 461 4.11 -115.99 -38.12
C SER A 461 4.75 -117.31 -38.57
N GLN A 462 5.88 -117.71 -37.98
CA GLN A 462 6.53 -118.99 -38.23
C GLN A 462 6.05 -120.11 -37.28
N GLY A 463 5.20 -119.79 -36.29
CA GLY A 463 4.80 -120.68 -35.20
C GLY A 463 3.39 -121.29 -35.31
N HIS A 464 2.95 -121.71 -36.51
CA HIS A 464 1.58 -122.18 -36.72
C HIS A 464 1.34 -123.67 -36.36
N HIS A 465 1.28 -124.01 -35.07
CA HIS A 465 0.61 -125.24 -34.61
C HIS A 465 0.11 -125.14 -33.15
N LEU A 466 -1.11 -125.66 -32.91
CA LEU A 466 -1.80 -125.90 -31.63
C LEU A 466 -2.38 -124.70 -30.81
N VAL A 467 -3.68 -124.87 -30.48
CA VAL A 467 -4.30 -124.61 -29.15
C VAL A 467 -4.57 -123.14 -28.72
N THR A 468 -5.66 -122.61 -29.27
CA THR A 468 -6.91 -122.17 -28.58
C THR A 468 -6.89 -121.45 -27.20
N SER A 469 -7.86 -120.53 -27.07
CA SER A 469 -8.56 -120.10 -25.83
C SER A 469 -7.85 -119.03 -24.98
N SER A 470 -8.52 -118.11 -24.27
CA SER A 470 -9.83 -117.41 -24.41
C SER A 470 -9.90 -116.40 -23.24
N CYS A 471 -10.74 -115.35 -23.35
CA CYS A 471 -11.02 -114.37 -22.28
C CYS A 471 -9.81 -113.47 -21.90
N GLU A 472 -9.96 -112.32 -21.24
CA GLU A 472 -11.16 -111.60 -20.78
C GLU A 472 -10.97 -110.07 -20.82
N ASN A 473 -12.01 -109.30 -20.47
CA ASN A 473 -11.96 -107.83 -20.42
C ASN A 473 -11.11 -107.30 -19.26
N LEU A 474 -10.56 -106.09 -19.40
CA LEU A 474 -10.57 -105.09 -18.34
C LEU A 474 -10.37 -103.66 -18.89
N SER A 475 -10.86 -102.67 -18.14
CA SER A 475 -10.82 -101.24 -18.46
C SER A 475 -9.91 -100.49 -17.47
N LEU A 476 -9.99 -99.15 -17.48
CA LEU A 476 -9.11 -98.14 -16.85
C LEU A 476 -7.92 -97.74 -17.75
N GLY A 477 -7.57 -96.46 -17.89
CA GLY A 477 -8.15 -95.25 -17.30
C GLY A 477 -7.09 -94.42 -16.58
N GLY A 478 -6.79 -93.23 -17.10
CA GLY A 478 -5.82 -92.31 -16.52
C GLY A 478 -5.42 -91.22 -17.51
N GLU A 479 -5.50 -89.96 -17.08
CA GLU A 479 -4.88 -88.82 -17.76
C GLU A 479 -3.34 -88.89 -17.61
N PRO A 480 -2.59 -88.01 -18.31
CA PRO A 480 -2.21 -86.81 -17.58
C PRO A 480 -2.29 -85.52 -18.41
N SER A 481 -2.57 -84.43 -17.69
CA SER A 481 -2.26 -83.06 -18.11
C SER A 481 -0.74 -82.84 -18.16
N GLU A 482 -0.24 -82.24 -19.24
CA GLU A 482 0.82 -81.23 -19.13
C GLU A 482 0.81 -80.27 -20.34
N ALA A 483 1.26 -79.03 -20.13
CA ALA A 483 1.23 -77.98 -21.15
C ALA A 483 2.50 -77.98 -22.03
N THR A 484 2.35 -77.72 -23.32
CA THR A 484 3.45 -77.32 -24.21
C THR A 484 3.19 -75.94 -24.80
N SER A 485 4.17 -75.06 -24.68
CA SER A 485 4.12 -73.66 -25.13
C SER A 485 4.79 -73.46 -26.50
N SER A 486 4.78 -72.19 -26.94
CA SER A 486 5.76 -71.51 -27.80
C SER A 486 5.48 -71.39 -29.30
N GLY A 487 5.95 -70.25 -29.84
CA GLY A 487 5.84 -69.84 -31.25
C GLY A 487 4.79 -68.73 -31.47
N ALA A 488 5.11 -67.55 -32.02
CA ALA A 488 6.43 -66.97 -32.28
C ALA A 488 6.35 -65.43 -32.34
N GLU A 489 7.52 -64.78 -32.45
CA GLU A 489 7.70 -63.38 -32.88
C GLU A 489 7.05 -63.16 -34.29
N GLN A 490 6.83 -61.94 -34.81
CA GLN A 490 7.74 -60.78 -34.86
C GLN A 490 7.02 -59.56 -35.49
N SER A 491 7.66 -58.39 -35.48
CA SER A 491 7.37 -57.17 -36.29
C SER A 491 5.99 -56.47 -36.11
N SER A 492 5.73 -55.29 -36.69
CA SER A 492 6.40 -53.98 -36.54
C SER A 492 5.51 -52.86 -37.12
N SER A 493 5.60 -51.63 -36.58
CA SER A 493 5.25 -50.33 -37.20
C SER A 493 3.84 -50.09 -37.81
N GLY A 494 3.14 -49.08 -37.26
CA GLY A 494 2.64 -47.96 -38.10
C GLY A 494 1.13 -47.69 -38.17
N SER A 495 0.77 -46.40 -38.30
CA SER A 495 -0.56 -45.81 -38.55
C SER A 495 -1.61 -45.96 -37.42
N THR A 496 -2.52 -44.99 -37.16
CA THR A 496 -2.77 -43.65 -37.74
C THR A 496 -3.55 -42.77 -36.76
N ARG A 497 -3.28 -41.44 -36.75
CA ARG A 497 -4.20 -40.26 -36.61
C ARG A 497 -5.25 -40.23 -35.46
N ASP A 498 -5.73 -39.08 -34.96
CA ASP A 498 -5.55 -37.65 -35.26
C ASP A 498 -5.83 -36.78 -34.00
N GLY A 499 -5.73 -35.44 -34.09
CA GLY A 499 -6.52 -34.54 -33.23
C GLY A 499 -5.81 -33.61 -32.23
N THR A 500 -5.02 -32.65 -32.72
CA THR A 500 -4.76 -31.36 -32.02
C THR A 500 -5.80 -30.31 -32.49
N ALA A 501 -6.13 -29.19 -31.83
CA ALA A 501 -5.59 -28.43 -30.68
C ALA A 501 -6.75 -27.60 -30.04
N PRO A 502 -6.56 -26.40 -29.45
CA PRO A 502 -5.61 -25.92 -28.43
C PRO A 502 -6.36 -25.40 -27.16
N VAL A 503 -5.65 -24.85 -26.16
CA VAL A 503 -5.95 -23.57 -25.45
C VAL A 503 -4.94 -23.31 -24.32
N GLU A 504 -4.71 -22.03 -24.02
CA GLU A 504 -3.69 -21.50 -23.11
C GLU A 504 -3.92 -21.78 -21.61
N ARG A 505 -2.86 -21.60 -20.82
CA ARG A 505 -2.95 -20.93 -19.50
C ARG A 505 -1.65 -20.25 -19.11
N GLN A 506 -1.76 -18.98 -18.72
CA GLN A 506 -0.64 -18.13 -18.32
C GLN A 506 0.00 -18.59 -17.01
N ARG A 507 1.28 -18.24 -16.83
CA ARG A 507 1.90 -18.05 -15.51
C ARG A 507 2.67 -16.74 -15.53
N GLN A 508 2.40 -15.88 -14.54
CA GLN A 508 3.18 -14.68 -14.29
C GLN A 508 4.12 -14.96 -13.11
N HIS A 509 5.41 -14.68 -13.30
CA HIS A 509 6.39 -14.46 -12.23
C HIS A 509 7.55 -13.65 -12.82
N GLY A 510 7.57 -12.34 -12.52
CA GLY A 510 8.83 -11.62 -12.34
C GLY A 510 9.30 -11.76 -10.88
N ASP A 511 10.48 -11.29 -10.49
CA ASP A 511 11.37 -10.37 -11.22
C ASP A 511 12.84 -10.83 -11.28
N ASP A 512 13.21 -11.84 -10.48
CA ASP A 512 14.61 -12.19 -10.17
C ASP A 512 15.36 -12.91 -11.31
N THR A 513 14.70 -13.24 -12.42
CA THR A 513 15.28 -14.02 -13.53
C THR A 513 16.10 -13.20 -14.52
N VAL A 514 16.08 -11.87 -14.43
CA VAL A 514 16.62 -10.99 -15.49
C VAL A 514 18.14 -10.89 -15.47
N GLU A 515 18.78 -10.71 -14.30
CA GLU A 515 20.24 -10.55 -14.23
C GLU A 515 20.99 -11.82 -14.66
N ILE A 516 20.60 -12.99 -14.16
CA ILE A 516 21.25 -14.29 -14.45
C ILE A 516 21.13 -14.67 -15.94
N MET A 517 20.08 -14.19 -16.63
CA MET A 517 19.83 -14.50 -18.04
C MET A 517 20.71 -13.67 -18.99
N LEU A 518 21.11 -12.45 -18.58
CA LEU A 518 22.00 -11.59 -19.37
C LEU A 518 23.43 -12.17 -19.45
N ASP A 519 23.98 -12.60 -18.31
CA ASP A 519 25.31 -13.25 -18.24
C ASP A 519 25.39 -14.53 -19.11
N LEU A 520 24.27 -15.25 -19.26
CA LEU A 520 24.20 -16.47 -20.06
C LEU A 520 24.05 -16.19 -21.57
N GLU A 521 23.33 -15.14 -21.97
CA GLU A 521 23.19 -14.75 -23.39
C GLU A 521 24.49 -14.22 -24.02
N GLU A 522 25.39 -13.62 -23.25
CA GLU A 522 26.72 -13.25 -23.76
C GLU A 522 27.60 -14.48 -24.02
N LEU A 523 27.61 -15.46 -23.11
CA LEU A 523 28.41 -16.69 -23.22
C LEU A 523 28.00 -17.62 -24.38
N GLU A 524 26.74 -17.55 -24.83
CA GLU A 524 26.27 -18.33 -25.98
C GLU A 524 26.64 -17.67 -27.33
N ARG A 525 26.87 -16.36 -27.36
CA ARG A 525 27.11 -15.57 -28.59
C ARG A 525 28.48 -15.77 -29.24
N ASP A 526 29.45 -16.38 -28.56
CA ASP A 526 30.84 -16.51 -29.04
C ASP A 526 31.20 -17.90 -29.60
N LYS A 527 30.29 -18.88 -29.53
CA LYS A 527 30.49 -20.23 -30.10
C LYS A 527 30.44 -20.22 -31.64
N GLY A 528 31.52 -19.77 -32.28
CA GLY A 528 31.73 -19.85 -33.73
C GLY A 528 32.45 -18.67 -34.39
N LYS A 529 32.77 -17.60 -33.64
CA LYS A 529 33.58 -16.48 -34.14
C LYS A 529 35.06 -16.84 -34.15
N SER A 530 35.83 -16.30 -35.09
CA SER A 530 37.29 -16.38 -35.04
C SER A 530 37.88 -15.41 -34.02
N ASP A 531 39.07 -15.71 -33.46
CA ASP A 531 39.77 -14.81 -32.53
C ASP A 531 39.95 -13.40 -33.11
N ALA A 532 40.17 -13.31 -34.43
CA ALA A 532 40.31 -12.04 -35.16
C ALA A 532 39.00 -11.24 -35.31
N GLU A 533 37.84 -11.86 -35.05
CA GLU A 533 36.53 -11.21 -34.94
C GLU A 533 36.24 -10.83 -33.50
N ILE A 534 36.51 -11.71 -32.54
CA ILE A 534 36.40 -11.42 -31.09
C ILE A 534 37.28 -10.21 -30.72
N ILE A 535 38.53 -10.18 -31.19
CA ILE A 535 39.45 -9.03 -30.99
C ILE A 535 38.95 -7.75 -31.69
N ARG A 536 38.19 -7.84 -32.78
CA ARG A 536 37.57 -6.68 -33.45
C ARG A 536 36.38 -6.16 -32.65
N GLU A 537 35.54 -7.06 -32.18
CA GLU A 537 34.36 -6.75 -31.38
C GLU A 537 34.77 -6.14 -30.03
N LEU A 538 35.71 -6.75 -29.30
CA LEU A 538 36.27 -6.19 -28.06
C LEU A 538 36.93 -4.82 -28.26
N ARG A 539 37.55 -4.55 -29.43
CA ARG A 539 38.06 -3.20 -29.77
C ARG A 539 36.94 -2.20 -30.08
N SER A 540 35.84 -2.66 -30.68
CA SER A 540 34.63 -1.84 -30.91
C SER A 540 33.98 -1.45 -29.58
N GLN A 541 33.78 -2.43 -28.70
CA GLN A 541 33.23 -2.26 -27.36
C GLN A 541 34.12 -1.39 -26.47
N LEU A 542 35.44 -1.60 -26.49
CA LEU A 542 36.40 -0.75 -25.77
C LEU A 542 36.36 0.70 -26.26
N LYS A 543 36.31 0.93 -27.58
CA LYS A 543 36.18 2.27 -28.16
C LYS A 543 34.86 2.94 -27.76
N LYS A 544 33.76 2.19 -27.76
CA LYS A 544 32.45 2.68 -27.30
C LYS A 544 32.49 3.04 -25.80
N ALA A 545 32.99 2.14 -24.95
CA ALA A 545 33.12 2.41 -23.51
C ALA A 545 34.08 3.59 -23.22
N GLU A 546 35.09 3.82 -24.05
CA GLU A 546 35.92 5.02 -24.01
C GLU A 546 35.17 6.30 -24.41
N GLU A 547 34.22 6.22 -25.34
CA GLU A 547 33.35 7.32 -25.79
C GLU A 547 32.28 7.61 -24.74
N ASP A 548 31.57 6.59 -24.26
CA ASP A 548 30.63 6.65 -23.12
C ASP A 548 31.30 7.28 -21.87
N LYS A 549 32.57 6.92 -21.59
CA LYS A 549 33.37 7.51 -20.49
C LYS A 549 33.74 8.98 -20.71
N LYS A 550 33.94 9.41 -21.96
CA LYS A 550 34.20 10.83 -22.30
C LYS A 550 32.91 11.65 -22.14
N GLU A 551 31.78 11.11 -22.60
CA GLU A 551 30.46 11.72 -22.41
C GLU A 551 30.06 11.82 -20.94
N LEU A 552 30.20 10.72 -20.17
CA LEU A 552 29.92 10.73 -18.73
C LEU A 552 30.81 11.72 -17.96
N LYS A 553 32.08 11.88 -18.38
CA LYS A 553 32.96 12.92 -17.81
C LYS A 553 32.48 14.33 -18.17
N LEU A 554 32.09 14.58 -19.41
CA LEU A 554 31.54 15.87 -19.84
C LEU A 554 30.24 16.20 -19.10
N LEU A 555 29.37 15.20 -18.89
CA LEU A 555 28.14 15.30 -18.11
C LEU A 555 28.43 15.60 -16.63
N LEU A 556 29.44 14.95 -16.04
CA LEU A 556 29.88 15.21 -14.68
C LEU A 556 30.51 16.60 -14.52
N ASP A 557 31.34 17.04 -15.46
CA ASP A 557 32.02 18.34 -15.38
C ASP A 557 31.07 19.51 -15.69
N THR A 558 30.04 19.31 -16.52
CA THR A 558 28.91 20.27 -16.63
C THR A 558 28.04 20.25 -15.37
N TYR A 559 27.72 19.08 -14.80
CA TYR A 559 26.97 18.98 -13.53
C TYR A 559 27.70 19.64 -12.35
N LYS A 560 29.03 19.71 -12.35
CA LYS A 560 29.82 20.50 -11.37
C LYS A 560 29.71 22.00 -11.60
N GLN A 561 29.64 22.45 -12.85
CA GLN A 561 29.56 23.88 -13.22
C GLN A 561 28.18 24.48 -12.94
N VAL A 562 27.11 23.68 -12.99
CA VAL A 562 25.76 24.13 -12.62
C VAL A 562 25.68 24.39 -11.10
N PRO A 563 25.17 25.55 -10.64
CA PRO A 563 24.97 25.84 -9.22
C PRO A 563 24.13 24.78 -8.50
N LYS A 564 24.37 24.59 -7.19
CA LYS A 564 23.67 23.58 -6.39
C LYS A 564 22.15 23.79 -6.43
N GLU A 565 21.71 25.03 -6.26
CA GLU A 565 20.29 25.42 -6.25
C GLU A 565 19.59 25.07 -7.57
N THR A 566 20.25 25.26 -8.70
CA THR A 566 19.70 24.89 -10.02
C THR A 566 19.58 23.37 -10.16
N ARG A 567 20.54 22.59 -9.64
CA ARG A 567 20.47 21.12 -9.61
C ARG A 567 19.37 20.62 -8.68
N ASP A 568 19.30 21.16 -7.47
CA ASP A 568 18.27 20.81 -6.47
C ASP A 568 16.87 21.16 -7.01
N LYS A 569 16.71 22.31 -7.69
CA LYS A 569 15.46 22.70 -8.38
C LYS A 569 15.07 21.72 -9.50
N VAL A 570 16.01 21.28 -10.34
CA VAL A 570 15.74 20.28 -11.39
C VAL A 570 15.41 18.90 -10.79
N ALA A 571 16.08 18.52 -9.69
CA ALA A 571 15.78 17.28 -8.97
C ALA A 571 14.38 17.31 -8.34
N LEU A 572 13.97 18.45 -7.75
CA LEU A 572 12.62 18.65 -7.21
C LEU A 572 11.56 18.59 -8.31
N LEU A 573 11.73 19.31 -9.44
CA LEU A 573 10.82 19.24 -10.58
C LEU A 573 10.72 17.82 -11.17
N ALA A 574 11.81 17.05 -11.17
CA ALA A 574 11.82 15.66 -11.61
C ALA A 574 11.11 14.72 -10.60
N ALA A 575 11.17 15.01 -9.30
CA ALA A 575 10.45 14.28 -8.26
C ALA A 575 8.95 14.61 -8.26
N GLU A 576 8.59 15.88 -8.37
CA GLU A 576 7.22 16.38 -8.54
C GLU A 576 6.54 15.75 -9.77
N LYS A 577 7.23 15.73 -10.92
CA LYS A 577 6.73 15.09 -12.14
C LYS A 577 6.48 13.59 -11.99
N ARG A 578 7.26 12.87 -11.16
CA ARG A 578 6.98 11.46 -10.82
C ARG A 578 5.76 11.34 -9.91
N ALA A 579 5.74 12.10 -8.80
CA ALA A 579 4.63 12.09 -7.86
C ALA A 579 3.28 12.42 -8.53
N LEU A 580 3.25 13.34 -9.50
CA LEU A 580 2.07 13.62 -10.33
C LEU A 580 1.64 12.42 -11.20
N ALA A 581 2.60 11.72 -11.81
CA ALA A 581 2.33 10.51 -12.59
C ALA A 581 1.82 9.35 -11.72
N ASP A 582 2.42 9.15 -10.54
CA ASP A 582 2.01 8.14 -9.56
C ASP A 582 0.58 8.44 -9.07
N VAL A 583 0.28 9.72 -8.76
CA VAL A 583 -1.06 10.19 -8.38
C VAL A 583 -2.09 9.96 -9.49
N ASP A 584 -1.75 10.18 -10.76
CA ASP A 584 -2.66 9.90 -11.88
C ASP A 584 -2.84 8.39 -12.14
N GLN A 585 -1.81 7.57 -11.91
CA GLN A 585 -1.92 6.11 -11.93
C GLN A 585 -2.85 5.61 -10.81
N ILE A 586 -2.74 6.17 -9.60
CA ILE A 586 -3.63 5.85 -8.46
C ILE A 586 -5.07 6.28 -8.74
N LYS A 587 -5.31 7.48 -9.28
CA LYS A 587 -6.65 7.92 -9.72
C LYS A 587 -7.26 6.94 -10.73
N GLU A 588 -6.46 6.42 -11.65
CA GLU A 588 -6.90 5.47 -12.66
C GLU A 588 -7.18 4.07 -12.08
N GLN A 589 -6.41 3.61 -11.10
CA GLN A 589 -6.72 2.41 -10.32
C GLN A 589 -8.04 2.57 -9.55
N ILE A 590 -8.24 3.72 -8.89
CA ILE A 590 -9.49 4.04 -8.16
C ILE A 590 -10.70 4.05 -9.12
N ARG A 591 -10.58 4.63 -10.31
CA ARG A 591 -11.65 4.56 -11.34
C ARG A 591 -12.00 3.11 -11.70
N LYS A 592 -11.00 2.26 -11.92
CA LYS A 592 -11.19 0.83 -12.23
C LYS A 592 -11.84 0.05 -11.08
N LEU A 593 -11.48 0.34 -9.83
CA LEU A 593 -12.10 -0.27 -8.65
C LEU A 593 -13.57 0.15 -8.50
N ILE A 594 -13.89 1.44 -8.66
CA ILE A 594 -15.28 1.94 -8.63
C ILE A 594 -16.12 1.32 -9.76
N GLU A 595 -15.55 1.13 -10.95
CA GLU A 595 -16.21 0.40 -12.03
C GLU A 595 -16.41 -1.09 -11.73
N ALA A 596 -15.43 -1.75 -11.12
CA ALA A 596 -15.55 -3.15 -10.72
C ALA A 596 -16.65 -3.33 -9.67
N GLU A 597 -16.67 -2.50 -8.63
CA GLU A 597 -17.70 -2.49 -7.60
C GLU A 597 -19.10 -2.24 -8.19
N ARG A 598 -19.23 -1.30 -9.13
CA ARG A 598 -20.48 -1.04 -9.86
C ARG A 598 -20.92 -2.23 -10.73
N LYS A 599 -19.99 -3.04 -11.25
CA LYS A 599 -20.28 -4.27 -11.99
C LYS A 599 -20.70 -5.40 -11.04
N GLU A 600 -20.06 -5.53 -9.88
CA GLU A 600 -20.41 -6.50 -8.83
C GLU A 600 -21.79 -6.23 -8.23
N ARG A 601 -22.11 -4.97 -7.86
CA ARG A 601 -23.44 -4.57 -7.36
C ARG A 601 -24.57 -4.92 -8.34
N ARG A 602 -24.32 -4.86 -9.66
CA ARG A 602 -25.27 -5.31 -10.69
C ARG A 602 -25.44 -6.82 -10.67
N LYS A 603 -24.35 -7.60 -10.74
CA LYS A 603 -24.40 -9.07 -10.64
C LYS A 603 -25.16 -9.55 -9.41
N LEU A 604 -24.95 -8.93 -8.25
CA LEU A 604 -25.62 -9.30 -7.01
C LEU A 604 -27.14 -9.06 -7.07
N ALA A 605 -27.57 -7.95 -7.68
CA ALA A 605 -28.99 -7.67 -7.92
C ALA A 605 -29.60 -8.64 -8.96
N ASP A 606 -28.86 -8.96 -10.02
CA ASP A 606 -29.27 -9.95 -11.03
C ASP A 606 -29.40 -11.36 -10.41
N GLU A 607 -28.45 -11.76 -9.56
CA GLU A 607 -28.53 -13.00 -8.80
C GLU A 607 -29.71 -13.04 -7.82
N GLU A 608 -29.98 -11.94 -7.11
CA GLU A 608 -31.11 -11.86 -6.18
C GLU A 608 -32.45 -11.95 -6.94
N ALA A 609 -32.57 -11.28 -8.10
CA ALA A 609 -33.70 -11.43 -9.00
C ALA A 609 -33.85 -12.89 -9.48
N LEU A 610 -32.75 -13.56 -9.87
CA LEU A 610 -32.76 -14.96 -10.29
C LEU A 610 -33.04 -15.95 -9.15
N ARG A 611 -32.77 -15.60 -7.89
CA ARG A 611 -33.22 -16.38 -6.72
C ARG A 611 -34.73 -16.19 -6.51
N LYS A 612 -35.21 -14.94 -6.59
CA LYS A 612 -36.63 -14.60 -6.44
C LYS A 612 -37.52 -15.24 -7.51
N ILE A 613 -37.08 -15.25 -8.78
CA ILE A 613 -37.74 -15.95 -9.88
C ILE A 613 -37.88 -17.43 -9.54
N ARG A 614 -36.79 -18.12 -9.16
CA ARG A 614 -36.84 -19.55 -8.80
C ARG A 614 -37.79 -19.85 -7.64
N THR A 615 -37.84 -19.02 -6.59
CA THR A 615 -38.82 -19.20 -5.51
C THR A 615 -40.28 -19.02 -5.96
N LEU A 616 -40.53 -18.19 -6.98
CA LEU A 616 -41.87 -18.03 -7.56
C LEU A 616 -42.21 -19.20 -8.51
N GLU A 617 -41.24 -19.73 -9.25
CA GLU A 617 -41.38 -20.94 -10.07
C GLU A 617 -41.69 -22.18 -9.21
N GLU A 618 -41.03 -22.33 -8.06
CA GLU A 618 -41.31 -23.37 -7.07
C GLU A 618 -42.73 -23.25 -6.50
N GLN A 619 -43.16 -22.04 -6.11
CA GLN A 619 -44.54 -21.78 -5.67
C GLN A 619 -45.58 -22.10 -6.76
N VAL A 620 -45.32 -21.71 -8.01
CA VAL A 620 -46.17 -22.06 -9.16
C VAL A 620 -46.21 -23.57 -9.39
N SER A 621 -45.11 -24.29 -9.16
CA SER A 621 -45.06 -25.76 -9.24
C SER A 621 -45.90 -26.42 -8.15
N GLN A 622 -45.77 -25.96 -6.89
CA GLN A 622 -46.57 -26.43 -5.76
C GLN A 622 -48.07 -26.17 -5.96
N LEU A 623 -48.45 -24.99 -6.46
CA LEU A 623 -49.83 -24.65 -6.78
C LEU A 623 -50.39 -25.53 -7.91
N LYS A 624 -49.60 -25.80 -8.97
CA LYS A 624 -50.00 -26.75 -10.03
C LYS A 624 -50.20 -28.17 -9.48
N GLN A 625 -49.35 -28.63 -8.57
CA GLN A 625 -49.49 -29.94 -7.93
C GLN A 625 -50.73 -30.01 -7.03
N SER A 626 -51.03 -28.96 -6.27
CA SER A 626 -52.25 -28.86 -5.45
C SER A 626 -53.53 -28.85 -6.29
N ILE A 627 -53.54 -28.10 -7.41
CA ILE A 627 -54.66 -28.11 -8.37
C ILE A 627 -54.82 -29.50 -9.02
N ALA A 628 -53.72 -30.22 -9.27
CA ALA A 628 -53.78 -31.58 -9.80
C ALA A 628 -54.36 -32.58 -8.78
N SER A 629 -53.96 -32.51 -7.50
CA SER A 629 -54.53 -33.36 -6.46
C SER A 629 -56.00 -33.05 -6.20
N GLN A 630 -56.39 -31.77 -6.13
CA GLN A 630 -57.80 -31.35 -5.99
C GLN A 630 -58.65 -31.88 -7.15
N LYS A 631 -58.17 -31.82 -8.39
CA LYS A 631 -58.89 -32.42 -9.53
C LYS A 631 -59.00 -33.95 -9.45
N GLN A 632 -58.00 -34.64 -8.90
CA GLN A 632 -58.11 -36.08 -8.66
C GLN A 632 -59.09 -36.40 -7.52
N GLU A 633 -59.15 -35.57 -6.47
CA GLU A 633 -60.16 -35.67 -5.40
C GLU A 633 -61.57 -35.41 -5.94
N GLU A 634 -61.77 -34.37 -6.75
CA GLU A 634 -63.04 -34.10 -7.45
C GLU A 634 -63.47 -35.26 -8.35
N ILE A 635 -62.55 -35.83 -9.14
CA ILE A 635 -62.84 -36.99 -10.02
C ILE A 635 -63.19 -38.25 -9.19
N LEU A 636 -62.52 -38.47 -8.06
CA LEU A 636 -62.86 -39.56 -7.13
C LEU A 636 -64.22 -39.32 -6.45
N GLN A 637 -64.53 -38.08 -6.07
CA GLN A 637 -65.80 -37.70 -5.48
C GLN A 637 -66.95 -37.85 -6.49
N TRP A 638 -66.77 -37.43 -7.74
CA TRP A 638 -67.70 -37.71 -8.85
C TRP A 638 -67.90 -39.21 -9.10
N ARG A 639 -66.84 -40.03 -9.02
CA ARG A 639 -66.95 -41.49 -9.11
C ARG A 639 -67.70 -42.12 -7.93
N ILE A 640 -67.78 -41.44 -6.79
CA ILE A 640 -68.53 -41.89 -5.61
C ILE A 640 -70.00 -41.42 -5.66
N THR A 641 -70.29 -40.25 -6.25
CA THR A 641 -71.67 -39.73 -6.37
C THR A 641 -72.41 -40.18 -7.64
N VAL A 642 -71.71 -40.62 -8.69
CA VAL A 642 -72.33 -41.26 -9.86
C VAL A 642 -72.55 -42.74 -9.56
N ASP A 643 -73.78 -43.06 -9.12
CA ASP A 643 -74.22 -44.43 -8.84
C ASP A 643 -74.18 -45.30 -10.12
N PRO A 644 -73.45 -46.43 -10.14
CA PRO A 644 -73.38 -47.33 -11.29
C PRO A 644 -74.72 -47.94 -11.75
N SER A 645 -75.77 -47.90 -10.92
CA SER A 645 -77.09 -48.44 -11.23
C SER A 645 -77.90 -47.60 -12.24
N VAL A 646 -77.43 -46.41 -12.62
CA VAL A 646 -78.17 -45.47 -13.49
C VAL A 646 -77.87 -45.68 -15.00
N PHE A 647 -76.91 -46.55 -15.35
CA PHE A 647 -76.63 -46.92 -16.75
C PHE A 647 -76.70 -48.45 -16.97
N HIS A 648 -77.89 -48.92 -17.32
CA HIS A 648 -78.19 -50.19 -17.98
C HIS A 648 -79.17 -49.93 -19.13
#